data_AF-A0A8J5KD54-F1
#
_entry.id   AF-A0A8J5KD54-F1
#
_cell.length_a   1.000
_cell.length_b   1.000
_cell.length_c   1.000
_cell.angle_alpha   90.00
_cell.angle_beta   90.00
_cell.angle_gamma   90.00
#
_symmetry.space_group_name_H-M   'P 1'
#
loop_
_entity.id
_entity.type
_entity.pdbx_description
1 polymer ?
#
loop_
_entity_poly.entity_id
_entity_poly.type
_entity_poly.pdbx_seq_one_letter_code
_entity_poly.pdbx_strand_id
1 'polypeptide(L)'
;MTRSFTLAFSGRNKANPRLMLLIACGPAGVFQVSIASRTKILCSFTFCLMGWGNILKRRMKVFTLALVIYLDYKGMQKRVKWFSKVKTDSIWEKTHERNARRVLNLMIELEGLWVKLGQYLSTRADVLPEAYIRLLKKLQDSLPPRQLKEVCQTVERELGKSMNDIFSQFIEAPLATASIAQVHRATLRNGQEVVVKVQHRGIKEVILEDLKNAKSIIDWIAWAEPQYDFNPMIDEWCKEAPKELDFNHEAENTRRVSENLRVKSEDVGLKYANKVDVLIPDVIQQSTEKVLILQYMDGIRLNDVQSLDALGVDKQKLVEEITRAYAHQIYVDGFFNGDPHPGNFLVSREPPHRPILLDFGLTKSISSSMKQALAKMFLACAEVCHAISAKMAETSLTDRKHLLMIASCMYGFCAIASEGSIQCKIQWKIQLGDHVALLAAFSEMGLKLRVDMPEQAMNIATVFFRTSTPASEALDNIKTLAEQREKNMKVLQEKMKMNKKEVQHFNPVDAFPGDAVIFTRVVNLLRGLSSTLDVRVIYFDIMRPFAELTLLGNINIGPTKNNQWIYDSPIQSNVEAKLRQLLIELGNEKILGIQVCAYKDGKVIIDTAAGVLGRYDPRPVQPDTLFPVFSVTKGITAGMVHWLVDKGKLKLTETIANIWPEFSGGNKDIIKVHHVLNHSSGLHNTMSDVIRSNPLLICDWEESLHHIARSVPETEPGSQQLYHYLSFGWLCGGVIEHASGKKFQEILEDAIIHPLNIEGELYIGIPPGVESRLATLTLDKEELQNLLEIRGRPEMPSSLQQANFAEIASNLPVLFNTLNIRRAIIPAANGHCSARALARYYASLATGGSMPPPHSSVSKPLLGSHVHVPTFPSVKPPKKKWKIKETVSAYAQNKRLLSSNTNGDSSDTAKHDGYSLVANSEDGDSKNVSRIFNNPKIHDAFMGLSEYADLVVPTGKFGLGFRNFNTATGNLTSFGHSGVGGSTGFCDIEHNFSIAITVNKMSLGGVTRSIVQLVCSELNIPLPEDFSRFGEKGPDMQLNLAQ
;
A
#
# COMPACT_ATOMS: atom_id res chain seq x y z
N MET A 1 -17.62 5.18 1.16
CA MET A 1 -17.69 6.61 1.57
C MET A 1 -17.34 7.58 0.46
N THR A 2 -16.24 7.42 -0.28
CA THR A 2 -15.77 8.41 -1.26
C THR A 2 -16.68 8.58 -2.48
N ARG A 3 -17.44 7.57 -2.92
CA ARG A 3 -18.22 7.61 -4.18
C ARG A 3 -19.43 8.54 -4.18
N SER A 4 -19.93 8.88 -3.02
CA SER A 4 -21.16 9.66 -2.87
C SER A 4 -20.90 11.17 -2.97
N PHE A 5 -19.68 11.62 -2.70
CA PHE A 5 -19.39 13.04 -2.47
C PHE A 5 -19.29 13.92 -3.71
N THR A 6 -19.01 13.37 -4.90
CA THR A 6 -18.85 14.19 -6.12
C THR A 6 -20.00 14.02 -7.12
N LEU A 7 -20.71 12.87 -7.07
CA LEU A 7 -21.87 12.61 -7.94
C LEU A 7 -23.17 13.27 -7.47
N ALA A 8 -23.18 13.89 -6.29
CA ALA A 8 -24.35 14.62 -5.77
C ALA A 8 -24.77 15.81 -6.65
N PHE A 9 -23.87 16.36 -7.47
CA PHE A 9 -24.09 17.59 -8.24
C PHE A 9 -24.05 17.45 -9.76
N SER A 10 -23.75 16.26 -10.32
CA SER A 10 -23.89 16.00 -11.76
C SER A 10 -25.05 15.02 -12.01
N GLY A 11 -26.20 15.58 -12.39
CA GLY A 11 -27.47 14.89 -12.42
C GLY A 11 -27.56 13.63 -13.29
N ARG A 12 -28.47 12.74 -12.90
CA ARG A 12 -29.45 11.98 -13.72
C ARG A 12 -30.07 10.86 -12.89
N ASN A 13 -31.33 11.00 -12.47
CA ASN A 13 -32.47 10.17 -12.91
C ASN A 13 -33.67 10.19 -11.96
N LYS A 14 -34.79 9.72 -12.53
CA LYS A 14 -36.20 9.95 -12.23
C LYS A 14 -36.68 9.35 -10.89
N ALA A 15 -37.49 10.10 -10.15
CA ALA A 15 -38.24 9.63 -9.00
C ALA A 15 -39.58 9.01 -9.45
N ASN A 16 -39.95 7.88 -8.84
CA ASN A 16 -41.24 7.20 -8.95
C ASN A 16 -42.18 7.76 -7.85
N PRO A 17 -43.41 8.22 -8.15
CA PRO A 17 -44.25 8.89 -7.17
C PRO A 17 -45.11 7.88 -6.39
N ARG A 18 -44.86 7.72 -5.09
CA ARG A 18 -45.86 7.29 -4.09
C ARG A 18 -45.31 7.49 -2.68
N LEU A 19 -46.20 8.02 -1.82
CA LEU A 19 -46.08 8.28 -0.37
C LEU A 19 -45.49 9.63 0.08
N MET A 20 -46.30 10.67 -0.09
CA MET A 20 -46.31 11.91 0.71
C MET A 20 -47.49 11.79 1.70
N LEU A 21 -47.26 11.25 2.90
CA LEU A 21 -47.97 11.53 4.17
C LEU A 21 -47.50 10.53 5.25
N LEU A 22 -46.41 10.81 5.98
CA LEU A 22 -46.11 10.17 7.28
C LEU A 22 -44.91 10.82 8.01
N ILE A 23 -44.75 12.14 7.93
CA ILE A 23 -43.72 12.88 8.71
C ILE A 23 -44.35 14.10 9.40
N ALA A 24 -45.53 13.93 9.99
CA ALA A 24 -46.13 14.93 10.88
C ALA A 24 -46.71 14.35 12.19
N CYS A 25 -46.72 13.02 12.37
CA CYS A 25 -47.05 12.39 13.64
C CYS A 25 -45.94 11.41 14.00
N GLY A 26 -45.11 11.75 15.00
CA GLY A 26 -44.28 10.76 15.67
C GLY A 26 -45.16 9.77 16.45
N PRO A 27 -44.63 8.62 16.88
CA PRO A 27 -45.38 7.70 17.73
C PRO A 27 -45.57 8.34 19.11
N ALA A 28 -46.71 8.99 19.30
CA ALA A 28 -47.34 9.10 20.60
C ALA A 28 -47.92 7.71 20.93
N GLY A 29 -47.13 6.88 21.62
CA GLY A 29 -47.57 5.54 21.97
C GLY A 29 -46.45 4.72 22.58
N VAL A 30 -46.19 4.94 23.87
CA VAL A 30 -46.05 3.95 24.95
C VAL A 30 -45.55 4.72 26.18
N PHE A 31 -46.48 5.19 27.01
CA PHE A 31 -46.22 5.47 28.43
C PHE A 31 -47.51 5.15 29.19
N GLN A 32 -47.60 3.93 29.70
CA GLN A 32 -48.63 3.51 30.65
C GLN A 32 -48.03 3.78 32.04
N VAL A 33 -48.38 4.94 32.64
CA VAL A 33 -48.02 5.25 34.02
C VAL A 33 -49.09 4.63 34.92
N SER A 34 -48.67 3.64 35.72
CA SER A 34 -49.45 3.15 36.85
C SER A 34 -49.46 4.21 37.95
N ILE A 35 -50.65 4.62 38.35
CA ILE A 35 -50.89 5.60 39.43
C ILE A 35 -50.80 4.87 40.77
N ALA A 36 -49.78 5.18 41.58
CA ALA A 36 -49.84 4.94 43.02
C ALA A 36 -48.99 5.95 43.80
N SER A 37 -49.63 6.51 44.84
CA SER A 37 -49.10 7.38 45.91
C SER A 37 -48.76 8.85 45.56
N ARG A 38 -49.75 9.71 45.83
CA ARG A 38 -49.61 11.17 45.94
C ARG A 38 -48.91 11.53 47.26
N THR A 39 -48.36 12.76 47.27
CA THR A 39 -48.03 13.61 48.44
C THR A 39 -46.53 13.74 48.80
N LYS A 40 -45.69 14.17 47.85
CA LYS A 40 -44.49 15.03 48.11
C LYS A 40 -43.84 15.60 46.83
N ILE A 41 -44.63 15.75 45.75
CA ILE A 41 -44.14 16.09 44.41
C ILE A 41 -45.00 17.23 43.86
N LEU A 42 -44.86 18.44 44.39
CA LEU A 42 -45.42 19.63 43.72
C LEU A 42 -44.40 20.75 43.48
N CYS A 43 -43.24 20.73 44.15
CA CYS A 43 -42.19 21.72 43.92
C CYS A 43 -41.10 21.26 42.92
N SER A 44 -40.92 19.95 42.73
CA SER A 44 -39.90 19.39 41.83
C SER A 44 -40.41 19.12 40.39
N PHE A 45 -41.72 19.17 40.15
CA PHE A 45 -42.32 18.88 38.84
C PHE A 45 -42.31 20.10 37.90
N THR A 46 -42.39 21.31 38.44
CA THR A 46 -42.40 22.56 37.66
C THR A 46 -41.04 22.83 37.00
N PHE A 47 -39.94 22.43 37.64
CA PHE A 47 -38.59 22.54 37.08
C PHE A 47 -38.29 21.47 36.01
N CYS A 48 -38.88 20.27 36.14
CA CYS A 48 -38.69 19.16 35.20
C CYS A 48 -39.47 19.37 33.88
N LEU A 49 -40.69 19.94 33.95
CA LEU A 49 -41.50 20.28 32.77
C LEU A 49 -40.88 21.37 31.88
N MET A 50 -40.14 22.33 32.47
CA MET A 50 -39.46 23.38 31.71
C MET A 50 -38.26 22.85 30.88
N GLY A 51 -37.52 21.84 31.38
CA GLY A 51 -36.39 21.25 30.65
C GLY A 51 -36.81 20.44 29.42
N TRP A 52 -37.90 19.70 29.51
CA TRP A 52 -38.44 18.87 28.42
C TRP A 52 -38.99 19.71 27.26
N GLY A 53 -39.63 20.84 27.57
CA GLY A 53 -40.11 21.79 26.56
C GLY A 53 -38.99 22.37 25.70
N ASN A 54 -37.81 22.59 26.28
CA ASN A 54 -36.65 23.09 25.54
C ASN A 54 -36.02 22.02 24.64
N ILE A 55 -35.88 20.78 25.11
CA ILE A 55 -35.34 19.67 24.30
C ILE A 55 -36.24 19.36 23.09
N LEU A 56 -37.57 19.34 23.29
CA LEU A 56 -38.53 19.10 22.21
C LEU A 56 -38.49 20.23 21.16
N LYS A 57 -38.39 21.49 21.60
CA LYS A 57 -38.23 22.64 20.69
C LYS A 57 -36.95 22.54 19.86
N ARG A 58 -35.82 22.15 20.47
CA ARG A 58 -34.55 21.92 19.75
C ARG A 58 -34.72 20.86 18.67
N ARG A 59 -35.28 19.70 19.04
CA ARG A 59 -35.55 18.60 18.11
C ARG A 59 -36.38 19.08 16.92
N MET A 60 -37.50 19.77 17.17
CA MET A 60 -38.35 20.29 16.09
C MET A 60 -37.56 21.21 15.15
N LYS A 61 -36.78 22.16 15.67
CA LYS A 61 -35.98 23.07 14.83
C LYS A 61 -34.97 22.35 13.94
N VAL A 62 -34.25 21.36 14.48
CA VAL A 62 -33.25 20.58 13.72
C VAL A 62 -33.92 19.79 12.60
N PHE A 63 -34.99 19.06 12.90
CA PHE A 63 -35.70 18.25 11.89
C PHE A 63 -36.40 19.12 10.83
N THR A 64 -36.98 20.26 11.23
CA THR A 64 -37.54 21.23 10.28
C THR A 64 -36.47 21.76 9.33
N LEU A 65 -35.30 22.16 9.85
CA LEU A 65 -34.22 22.65 8.99
C LEU A 65 -33.69 21.55 8.05
N ALA A 66 -33.50 20.33 8.55
CA ALA A 66 -33.07 19.20 7.74
C ALA A 66 -34.04 18.94 6.56
N LEU A 67 -35.34 18.99 6.82
CA LEU A 67 -36.37 18.85 5.78
C LEU A 67 -36.33 20.01 4.77
N VAL A 68 -36.19 21.26 5.24
CA VAL A 68 -36.09 22.44 4.37
C VAL A 68 -34.89 22.34 3.44
N ILE A 69 -33.72 21.97 3.97
CA ILE A 69 -32.49 21.79 3.19
C ILE A 69 -32.69 20.68 2.15
N TYR A 70 -33.24 19.53 2.57
CA TYR A 70 -33.49 18.41 1.67
C TYR A 70 -34.41 18.79 0.50
N LEU A 71 -35.54 19.44 0.79
CA LEU A 71 -36.49 19.90 -0.22
C LEU A 71 -35.88 20.94 -1.15
N ASP A 72 -35.05 21.83 -0.63
CA ASP A 72 -34.37 22.87 -1.41
C ASP A 72 -33.38 22.26 -2.42
N TYR A 73 -32.53 21.33 -1.98
CA TYR A 73 -31.62 20.60 -2.86
C TYR A 73 -32.36 19.75 -3.90
N LYS A 74 -33.44 19.05 -3.52
CA LYS A 74 -34.27 18.28 -4.46
C LYS A 74 -34.98 19.17 -5.49
N GLY A 75 -35.45 20.34 -5.06
CA GLY A 75 -36.04 21.34 -5.94
C GLY A 75 -35.04 21.87 -6.96
N MET A 76 -33.82 22.21 -6.50
CA MET A 76 -32.75 22.69 -7.38
C MET A 76 -32.25 21.60 -8.35
N GLN A 77 -32.12 20.34 -7.90
CA GLN A 77 -31.77 19.21 -8.78
C GLN A 77 -32.75 19.04 -9.97
N LYS A 78 -34.03 19.41 -9.80
CA LYS A 78 -35.01 19.40 -10.89
C LYS A 78 -34.87 20.61 -11.82
N ARG A 79 -34.59 21.80 -11.27
CA ARG A 79 -34.47 23.06 -12.03
C ARG A 79 -33.19 23.16 -12.86
N VAL A 80 -32.08 22.65 -12.33
CA VAL A 80 -30.75 22.70 -12.98
C VAL A 80 -30.71 21.95 -14.32
N LYS A 81 -31.61 21.00 -14.56
CA LYS A 81 -31.71 20.24 -15.82
C LYS A 81 -32.02 21.10 -17.05
N TRP A 82 -32.43 22.36 -16.86
CA TRP A 82 -32.89 23.28 -17.89
C TRP A 82 -31.91 24.44 -18.16
N PHE A 83 -30.72 24.42 -17.56
CA PHE A 83 -29.74 25.50 -17.68
C PHE A 83 -28.41 25.02 -18.31
N SER A 84 -27.66 25.97 -18.89
CA SER A 84 -26.30 25.71 -19.38
C SER A 84 -25.33 25.41 -18.24
N LYS A 85 -24.20 24.76 -18.55
CA LYS A 85 -23.21 24.28 -17.56
C LYS A 85 -22.66 25.43 -16.68
N VAL A 86 -22.27 26.56 -17.28
CA VAL A 86 -21.77 27.74 -16.54
C VAL A 86 -22.83 28.35 -15.62
N LYS A 87 -24.10 28.36 -16.04
CA LYS A 87 -25.21 28.89 -15.24
C LYS A 87 -25.62 27.94 -14.11
N THR A 88 -25.33 26.65 -14.26
CA THR A 88 -25.57 25.61 -13.27
C THR A 88 -24.66 25.76 -12.05
N ASP A 89 -23.37 25.99 -12.25
CA ASP A 89 -22.38 26.06 -11.16
C ASP A 89 -22.67 27.26 -10.23
N SER A 90 -23.01 28.41 -10.82
CA SER A 90 -23.42 29.61 -10.06
C SER A 90 -24.72 29.41 -9.26
N ILE A 91 -25.69 28.64 -9.79
CA ILE A 91 -26.93 28.31 -9.07
C ILE A 91 -26.64 27.39 -7.88
N TRP A 92 -25.73 26.43 -8.05
CA TRP A 92 -25.32 25.55 -6.97
C TRP A 92 -24.60 26.30 -5.86
N GLU A 93 -23.65 27.17 -6.21
CA GLU A 93 -22.93 27.99 -5.24
C GLU A 93 -23.89 28.85 -4.38
N LYS A 94 -24.86 29.54 -5.02
CA LYS A 94 -25.89 30.31 -4.29
C LYS A 94 -26.77 29.43 -3.40
N THR A 95 -27.09 28.21 -3.85
CA THR A 95 -27.87 27.25 -3.06
C THR A 95 -27.09 26.77 -1.84
N HIS A 96 -25.79 26.48 -2.02
CA HIS A 96 -24.89 26.13 -0.94
C HIS A 96 -24.76 27.24 0.09
N GLU A 97 -24.52 28.47 -0.35
CA GLU A 97 -24.38 29.61 0.56
C GLU A 97 -25.65 29.86 1.38
N ARG A 98 -26.82 29.82 0.75
CA ARG A 98 -28.10 30.01 1.45
C ARG A 98 -28.31 28.94 2.52
N ASN A 99 -28.10 27.66 2.19
CA ASN A 99 -28.32 26.58 3.15
C ASN A 99 -27.23 26.53 4.22
N ALA A 100 -25.98 26.84 3.88
CA ALA A 100 -24.89 27.00 4.85
C ALA A 100 -25.20 28.09 5.88
N ARG A 101 -25.78 29.22 5.46
CA ARG A 101 -26.20 30.29 6.38
C ARG A 101 -27.32 29.86 7.32
N ARG A 102 -28.30 29.09 6.83
CA ARG A 102 -29.36 28.50 7.67
C ARG A 102 -28.79 27.54 8.72
N VAL A 103 -27.84 26.69 8.31
CA VAL A 103 -27.16 25.75 9.22
C VAL A 103 -26.35 26.50 10.27
N LEU A 104 -25.54 27.49 9.87
CA LEU A 104 -24.74 28.29 10.78
C LEU A 104 -25.61 28.97 11.85
N ASN A 105 -26.68 29.65 11.43
CA ASN A 105 -27.56 30.36 12.35
C ASN A 105 -28.19 29.41 13.37
N LEU A 106 -28.65 28.24 12.93
CA LEU A 106 -29.22 27.25 13.84
C LEU A 106 -28.15 26.64 14.76
N MET A 107 -26.93 26.39 14.28
CA MET A 107 -25.84 25.89 15.11
C MET A 107 -25.48 26.87 16.23
N ILE A 108 -25.41 28.18 15.91
CA ILE A 108 -25.18 29.23 16.91
C ILE A 108 -26.31 29.28 17.93
N GLU A 109 -27.56 29.24 17.46
CA GLU A 109 -28.74 29.28 18.35
C GLU A 109 -28.83 28.06 19.27
N LEU A 110 -28.47 26.88 18.77
CA LEU A 110 -28.56 25.65 19.53
C LEU A 110 -27.37 25.46 20.48
N GLU A 111 -26.20 26.03 20.21
CA GLU A 111 -25.00 25.83 21.02
C GLU A 111 -24.64 24.33 21.19
N GLY A 112 -23.69 23.99 22.08
CA GLY A 112 -23.35 22.62 22.44
C GLY A 112 -22.88 21.75 21.27
N LEU A 113 -23.51 20.58 21.09
CA LEU A 113 -23.11 19.60 20.07
C LEU A 113 -23.08 20.19 18.66
N TRP A 114 -24.04 21.05 18.32
CA TRP A 114 -24.19 21.56 16.95
C TRP A 114 -23.07 22.53 16.57
N VAL A 115 -22.60 23.35 17.51
CA VAL A 115 -21.40 24.18 17.32
C VAL A 115 -20.17 23.31 17.11
N LYS A 116 -20.01 22.28 17.94
CA LYS A 116 -18.89 21.33 17.83
C LYS A 116 -18.90 20.55 16.51
N LEU A 117 -20.08 20.11 16.07
CA LEU A 117 -20.26 19.49 14.76
C LEU A 117 -19.93 20.47 13.64
N GLY A 118 -20.32 21.74 13.78
CA GLY A 118 -19.98 22.80 12.82
C GLY A 118 -18.48 23.09 12.75
N GLN A 119 -17.79 23.14 13.90
CA GLN A 119 -16.33 23.25 13.99
C GLN A 119 -15.66 22.06 13.28
N TYR A 120 -16.10 20.84 13.57
CA TYR A 120 -15.60 19.65 12.88
C TYR A 120 -15.85 19.69 11.37
N LEU A 121 -17.06 20.03 10.95
CA LEU A 121 -17.44 20.09 9.53
C LEU A 121 -16.71 21.21 8.78
N SER A 122 -16.33 22.30 9.46
CA SER A 122 -15.59 23.42 8.87
C SER A 122 -14.15 23.07 8.47
N THR A 123 -13.58 21.99 9.00
CA THR A 123 -12.23 21.51 8.62
C THR A 123 -12.26 20.43 7.53
N ARG A 124 -13.47 19.98 7.13
CA ARG A 124 -13.67 18.86 6.18
C ARG A 124 -13.99 19.33 4.76
N ALA A 125 -12.97 19.86 4.08
CA ALA A 125 -13.08 20.29 2.69
C ALA A 125 -13.38 19.16 1.69
N ASP A 126 -13.17 17.92 2.11
CA ASP A 126 -13.53 16.71 1.37
C ASP A 126 -15.02 16.32 1.50
N VAL A 127 -15.74 16.87 2.47
CA VAL A 127 -17.14 16.51 2.81
C VAL A 127 -18.13 17.61 2.39
N LEU A 128 -17.78 18.88 2.61
CA LEU A 128 -18.70 20.01 2.42
C LEU A 128 -18.28 20.96 1.29
N PRO A 129 -19.24 21.59 0.59
CA PRO A 129 -18.96 22.65 -0.36
C PRO A 129 -18.27 23.86 0.29
N GLU A 130 -17.48 24.60 -0.48
CA GLU A 130 -16.69 25.75 -0.01
C GLU A 130 -17.53 26.79 0.77
N ALA A 131 -18.76 27.05 0.33
CA ALA A 131 -19.65 27.99 1.01
C ALA A 131 -20.00 27.56 2.45
N TYR A 132 -20.11 26.25 2.72
CA TYR A 132 -20.30 25.74 4.08
C TYR A 132 -19.04 25.89 4.91
N ILE A 133 -17.88 25.51 4.36
CA ILE A 133 -16.59 25.64 5.05
C ILE A 133 -16.35 27.09 5.49
N ARG A 134 -16.47 28.03 4.53
CA ARG A 134 -16.26 29.46 4.76
C ARG A 134 -17.17 30.02 5.86
N LEU A 135 -18.44 29.60 5.89
CA LEU A 135 -19.39 30.10 6.89
C LEU A 135 -19.26 29.41 8.24
N LEU A 136 -19.03 28.09 8.27
CA LEU A 136 -18.87 27.33 9.51
C LEU A 136 -17.55 27.62 10.22
N LYS A 137 -16.51 28.11 9.51
CA LYS A 137 -15.27 28.61 10.14
C LYS A 137 -15.52 29.66 11.23
N LYS A 138 -16.60 30.44 11.13
CA LYS A 138 -17.01 31.43 12.15
C LYS A 138 -17.34 30.79 13.51
N LEU A 139 -17.64 29.49 13.55
CA LEU A 139 -17.87 28.75 14.80
C LEU A 139 -16.57 28.40 15.53
N GLN A 140 -15.40 28.63 14.90
CA GLN A 140 -14.09 28.45 15.55
C GLN A 140 -13.70 29.65 16.41
N ASP A 141 -14.38 30.79 16.27
CA ASP A 141 -14.16 31.98 17.09
C ASP A 141 -14.78 31.81 18.49
N SER A 142 -14.29 32.59 19.46
CA SER A 142 -14.71 32.48 20.86
C SER A 142 -16.22 32.73 21.02
N LEU A 143 -16.91 31.78 21.65
CA LEU A 143 -18.34 31.89 21.94
C LEU A 143 -18.58 32.93 23.05
N PRO A 144 -19.78 33.55 23.09
CA PRO A 144 -20.14 34.44 24.18
C PRO A 144 -20.08 33.70 25.53
N PRO A 145 -19.48 34.29 26.57
CA PRO A 145 -19.32 33.63 27.87
C PRO A 145 -20.64 33.55 28.64
N ARG A 146 -20.79 32.54 29.50
CA ARG A 146 -21.90 32.49 30.46
C ARG A 146 -21.68 33.48 31.60
N GLN A 147 -22.75 33.80 32.30
CA GLN A 147 -22.70 34.68 33.47
C GLN A 147 -21.80 34.07 34.54
N LEU A 148 -20.89 34.87 35.09
CA LEU A 148 -19.92 34.44 36.11
C LEU A 148 -20.58 33.73 37.31
N LYS A 149 -21.78 34.18 37.70
CA LYS A 149 -22.56 33.56 38.78
C LYS A 149 -22.81 32.06 38.55
N GLU A 150 -23.07 31.64 37.33
CA GLU A 150 -23.29 30.23 36.98
C GLU A 150 -21.99 29.41 37.11
N VAL A 151 -20.86 30.02 36.73
CA VAL A 151 -19.52 29.44 36.79
C VAL A 151 -19.13 29.19 38.25
N CYS A 152 -19.19 30.23 39.09
CA CYS A 152 -18.84 30.14 40.50
C CYS A 152 -19.72 29.09 41.21
N GLN A 153 -21.03 29.09 40.95
CA GLN A 153 -21.94 28.08 41.52
C GLN A 153 -21.61 26.64 41.10
N THR A 154 -21.06 26.45 39.90
CA THR A 154 -20.65 25.13 39.42
C THR A 154 -19.36 24.70 40.11
N VAL A 155 -18.38 25.60 40.22
CA VAL A 155 -17.13 25.35 40.94
C VAL A 155 -17.36 25.03 42.42
N GLU A 156 -18.16 25.85 43.12
CA GLU A 156 -18.44 25.65 44.54
C GLU A 156 -19.19 24.34 44.81
N ARG A 157 -20.11 23.96 43.92
CA ARG A 157 -20.87 22.71 44.04
C ARG A 157 -19.99 21.48 43.85
N GLU A 158 -19.11 21.53 42.86
CA GLU A 158 -18.27 20.39 42.48
C GLU A 158 -17.09 20.21 43.44
N LEU A 159 -16.50 21.30 43.93
CA LEU A 159 -15.34 21.26 44.84
C LEU A 159 -15.73 21.34 46.32
N GLY A 160 -16.99 21.61 46.66
CA GLY A 160 -17.52 21.63 48.03
C GLY A 160 -16.96 22.75 48.92
N LYS A 161 -16.32 23.76 48.34
CA LYS A 161 -15.70 24.91 49.04
C LYS A 161 -16.11 26.22 48.37
N SER A 162 -16.08 27.32 49.11
CA SER A 162 -16.37 28.64 48.51
C SER A 162 -15.25 29.06 47.56
N MET A 163 -15.56 29.92 46.58
CA MET A 163 -14.54 30.44 45.64
C MET A 163 -13.34 31.07 46.37
N ASN A 164 -13.60 31.80 47.46
CA ASN A 164 -12.59 32.46 48.27
C ASN A 164 -11.70 31.48 49.04
N ASP A 165 -12.19 30.28 49.40
CA ASP A 165 -11.38 29.28 50.09
C ASP A 165 -10.41 28.57 49.14
N ILE A 166 -10.77 28.49 47.85
CA ILE A 166 -9.98 27.81 46.82
C ILE A 166 -8.95 28.76 46.19
N PHE A 167 -9.38 29.96 45.81
CA PHE A 167 -8.59 30.91 45.04
C PHE A 167 -8.26 32.17 45.85
N SER A 168 -7.02 32.65 45.76
CA SER A 168 -6.62 33.98 46.23
C SER A 168 -7.04 35.07 45.23
N GLN A 169 -7.10 34.72 43.94
CA GLN A 169 -7.57 35.60 42.87
C GLN A 169 -8.27 34.76 41.79
N PHE A 170 -9.43 35.20 41.32
CA PHE A 170 -10.14 34.59 40.19
C PHE A 170 -10.51 35.67 39.18
N ILE A 171 -10.01 35.56 37.95
CA ILE A 171 -10.25 36.58 36.93
C ILE A 171 -11.63 36.37 36.31
N GLU A 172 -12.48 37.39 36.45
CA GLU A 172 -13.87 37.34 36.00
C GLU A 172 -13.99 37.16 34.48
N ALA A 173 -13.10 37.81 33.72
CA ALA A 173 -13.04 37.66 32.27
C ALA A 173 -12.48 36.27 31.89
N PRO A 174 -13.20 35.44 31.13
CA PRO A 174 -12.69 34.14 30.70
C PRO A 174 -11.53 34.32 29.71
N LEU A 175 -10.53 33.45 29.83
CA LEU A 175 -9.43 33.33 28.85
C LEU A 175 -9.94 32.76 27.52
N ALA A 176 -10.88 31.83 27.60
CA ALA A 176 -11.49 31.18 26.45
C ALA A 176 -12.88 30.65 26.80
N THR A 177 -13.77 30.66 25.81
CA THR A 177 -15.09 30.03 25.88
C THR A 177 -15.18 29.00 24.76
N ALA A 178 -15.43 27.75 25.13
CA ALA A 178 -15.60 26.62 24.22
C ALA A 178 -17.07 26.14 24.20
N SER A 179 -17.34 25.13 23.37
CA SER A 179 -18.70 24.60 23.13
C SER A 179 -19.33 23.94 24.36
N ILE A 180 -18.52 23.33 25.24
CA ILE A 180 -18.99 22.62 26.45
C ILE A 180 -18.60 23.32 27.75
N ALA A 181 -17.67 24.26 27.72
CA ALA A 181 -17.04 24.82 28.92
C ALA A 181 -16.44 26.20 28.68
N GLN A 182 -16.11 26.90 29.76
CA GLN A 182 -15.32 28.12 29.74
C GLN A 182 -14.11 28.02 30.68
N VAL A 183 -13.03 28.72 30.34
CA VAL A 183 -11.73 28.66 31.00
C VAL A 183 -11.41 30.01 31.62
N HIS A 184 -11.11 30.01 32.91
CA HIS A 184 -10.72 31.21 33.66
C HIS A 184 -9.29 31.11 34.17
N ARG A 185 -8.58 32.23 34.23
CA ARG A 185 -7.32 32.33 34.96
C ARG A 185 -7.61 32.55 36.44
N ALA A 186 -6.89 31.84 37.30
CA ALA A 186 -6.98 32.03 38.73
C ALA A 186 -5.61 31.80 39.40
N THR A 187 -5.50 32.25 40.64
CA THR A 187 -4.37 31.99 41.51
C THR A 187 -4.88 31.21 42.71
N LEU A 188 -4.31 30.03 42.94
CA LEU A 188 -4.62 29.23 44.13
C LEU A 188 -4.07 29.93 45.38
N ARG A 189 -4.59 29.56 46.56
CA ARG A 189 -4.11 30.12 47.84
C ARG A 189 -2.64 29.83 48.15
N ASN A 190 -2.05 28.80 47.53
CA ASN A 190 -0.61 28.51 47.63
C ASN A 190 0.27 29.38 46.71
N GLY A 191 -0.33 30.34 45.98
CA GLY A 191 0.37 31.24 45.07
C GLY A 191 0.55 30.71 43.65
N GLN A 192 0.12 29.47 43.36
CA GLN A 192 0.27 28.87 42.05
C GLN A 192 -0.77 29.41 41.05
N GLU A 193 -0.32 29.80 39.87
CA GLU A 193 -1.19 30.22 38.78
C GLU A 193 -1.78 29.02 38.04
N VAL A 194 -3.09 29.05 37.84
CA VAL A 194 -3.86 27.96 37.24
C VAL A 194 -4.88 28.46 36.23
N VAL A 195 -5.31 27.54 35.36
CA VAL A 195 -6.53 27.69 34.57
C VAL A 195 -7.61 26.77 35.11
N VAL A 196 -8.83 27.31 35.24
CA VAL A 196 -10.00 26.60 35.74
C VAL A 196 -10.99 26.45 34.59
N LYS A 197 -11.09 25.23 34.04
CA LYS A 197 -12.04 24.84 33.00
C LYS A 197 -13.34 24.38 33.68
N VAL A 198 -14.43 25.07 33.41
CA VAL A 198 -15.74 24.85 34.04
C VAL A 198 -16.78 24.53 32.98
N GLN A 199 -17.43 23.37 33.10
CA GLN A 199 -18.47 22.92 32.17
C GLN A 199 -19.74 23.79 32.28
N HIS A 200 -20.36 24.12 31.14
CA HIS A 200 -21.63 24.84 31.09
C HIS A 200 -22.75 24.04 31.77
N ARG A 201 -23.62 24.69 32.56
CA ARG A 201 -24.64 23.99 33.34
C ARG A 201 -25.68 23.33 32.43
N GLY A 202 -25.93 22.03 32.64
CA GLY A 202 -26.96 21.27 31.90
C GLY A 202 -26.59 20.94 30.46
N ILE A 203 -25.32 21.12 30.06
CA ILE A 203 -24.87 20.86 28.69
C ILE A 203 -24.83 19.36 28.37
N LYS A 204 -24.62 18.52 29.38
CA LYS A 204 -24.53 17.06 29.24
C LYS A 204 -25.83 16.48 28.69
N GLU A 205 -26.96 16.81 29.29
CA GLU A 205 -28.27 16.33 28.86
C GLU A 205 -28.61 16.81 27.45
N VAL A 206 -28.27 18.07 27.14
CA VAL A 206 -28.49 18.66 25.81
C VAL A 206 -27.70 17.92 24.74
N ILE A 207 -26.42 17.65 24.98
CA ILE A 207 -25.54 16.98 24.01
C ILE A 207 -25.99 15.54 23.75
N LEU A 208 -26.38 14.79 24.79
CA LEU A 208 -26.84 13.42 24.63
C LEU A 208 -28.14 13.33 23.82
N GLU A 209 -29.07 14.26 24.00
CA GLU A 209 -30.30 14.31 23.20
C GLU A 209 -30.04 14.79 21.76
N ASP A 210 -29.13 15.75 21.57
CA ASP A 210 -28.75 16.19 20.23
C ASP A 210 -28.01 15.11 19.44
N LEU A 211 -27.22 14.25 20.10
CA LEU A 211 -26.59 13.08 19.46
C LEU A 211 -27.65 12.11 18.93
N LYS A 212 -28.70 11.84 19.71
CA LYS A 212 -29.85 11.02 19.25
C LYS A 212 -30.55 11.66 18.04
N ASN A 213 -30.70 12.99 18.05
CA ASN A 213 -31.29 13.73 16.93
C ASN A 213 -30.42 13.64 15.67
N ALA A 214 -29.11 13.84 15.80
CA ALA A 214 -28.15 13.73 14.70
C ALA A 214 -28.14 12.30 14.10
N LYS A 215 -28.12 11.28 14.95
CA LYS A 215 -28.21 9.86 14.53
C LYS A 215 -29.51 9.58 13.78
N SER A 216 -30.64 10.04 14.30
CA SER A 216 -31.95 9.87 13.66
C SER A 216 -32.03 10.55 12.28
N ILE A 217 -31.40 11.71 12.11
CA ILE A 217 -31.34 12.40 10.82
C ILE A 217 -30.46 11.63 9.83
N ILE A 218 -29.33 11.10 10.29
CA ILE A 218 -28.44 10.29 9.45
C ILE A 218 -29.09 8.97 9.05
N ASP A 219 -29.79 8.29 9.96
CA ASP A 219 -30.57 7.09 9.65
C ASP A 219 -31.66 7.38 8.61
N TRP A 220 -32.35 8.52 8.74
CA TRP A 220 -33.34 8.97 7.76
C TRP A 220 -32.72 9.27 6.39
N ILE A 221 -31.56 9.94 6.35
CA ILE A 221 -30.83 10.22 5.10
C ILE A 221 -30.34 8.92 4.46
N ALA A 222 -29.77 7.99 5.24
CA ALA A 222 -29.33 6.69 4.75
C ALA A 222 -30.49 5.85 4.21
N TRP A 223 -31.69 5.98 4.79
CA TRP A 223 -32.90 5.36 4.25
C TRP A 223 -33.40 6.05 2.97
N ALA A 224 -33.49 7.38 2.96
CA ALA A 224 -34.03 8.16 1.84
C ALA A 224 -33.09 8.18 0.62
N GLU A 225 -31.78 8.19 0.89
CA GLU A 225 -30.69 8.27 -0.08
C GLU A 225 -29.57 7.31 0.33
N PRO A 226 -29.72 5.98 0.11
CA PRO A 226 -28.76 4.96 0.55
C PRO A 226 -27.32 5.14 0.09
N GLN A 227 -27.09 5.97 -0.93
CA GLN A 227 -25.75 6.37 -1.33
C GLN A 227 -25.04 7.23 -0.27
N TYR A 228 -25.74 7.94 0.61
CA TYR A 228 -25.17 8.82 1.64
C TYR A 228 -25.24 8.18 3.03
N ASP A 229 -24.63 7.00 3.18
CA ASP A 229 -24.54 6.33 4.47
C ASP A 229 -23.40 6.91 5.32
N PHE A 230 -23.78 7.81 6.24
CA PHE A 230 -22.88 8.42 7.22
C PHE A 230 -22.89 7.68 8.57
N ASN A 231 -23.57 6.52 8.68
CA ASN A 231 -23.69 5.79 9.93
C ASN A 231 -22.36 5.49 10.63
N PRO A 232 -21.33 4.97 9.94
CA PRO A 232 -20.06 4.67 10.61
C PRO A 232 -19.39 5.89 11.24
N MET A 233 -19.65 7.11 10.71
CA MET A 233 -19.10 8.33 11.28
C MET A 233 -19.87 8.79 12.53
N ILE A 234 -21.20 8.76 12.48
CA ILE A 234 -22.02 9.17 13.62
C ILE A 234 -21.98 8.15 14.75
N ASP A 235 -21.82 6.87 14.45
CA ASP A 235 -21.68 5.82 15.47
C ASP A 235 -20.41 6.05 16.32
N GLU A 236 -19.30 6.44 15.68
CA GLU A 236 -18.07 6.83 16.40
C GLU A 236 -18.30 8.11 17.23
N TRP A 237 -19.01 9.11 16.69
CA TRP A 237 -19.33 10.32 17.46
C TRP A 237 -20.21 10.06 18.67
N CYS A 238 -21.21 9.19 18.54
CA CYS A 238 -22.06 8.75 19.64
C CYS A 238 -21.26 8.02 20.74
N LYS A 239 -20.15 7.39 20.38
CA LYS A 239 -19.22 6.73 21.32
C LYS A 239 -18.25 7.72 21.99
N GLU A 240 -17.72 8.68 21.24
CA GLU A 240 -16.64 9.55 21.71
C GLU A 240 -17.12 10.85 22.36
N ALA A 241 -18.16 11.51 21.81
CA ALA A 241 -18.64 12.79 22.34
C ALA A 241 -19.09 12.76 23.81
N PRO A 242 -19.68 11.67 24.34
CA PRO A 242 -19.99 11.58 25.77
C PRO A 242 -18.77 11.61 26.70
N LYS A 243 -17.60 11.16 26.23
CA LYS A 243 -16.38 11.12 27.07
C LYS A 243 -15.86 12.52 27.40
N GLU A 244 -16.07 13.48 26.50
CA GLU A 244 -15.70 14.88 26.73
C GLU A 244 -16.60 15.60 27.74
N LEU A 245 -17.72 14.98 28.14
CA LEU A 245 -18.61 15.52 29.16
C LEU A 245 -18.15 15.20 30.59
N ASP A 246 -17.08 14.42 30.74
CA ASP A 246 -16.47 14.07 32.01
C ASP A 246 -14.99 14.45 32.00
N PHE A 247 -14.65 15.55 32.68
CA PHE A 247 -13.27 16.04 32.73
C PHE A 247 -12.29 15.14 33.50
N ASN A 248 -12.77 14.12 34.21
CA ASN A 248 -11.87 13.10 34.76
C ASN A 248 -11.13 12.33 33.67
N HIS A 249 -11.81 12.07 32.55
CA HIS A 249 -11.16 11.43 31.40
C HIS A 249 -10.09 12.34 30.80
N GLU A 250 -10.39 13.62 30.58
CA GLU A 250 -9.43 14.59 30.05
C GLU A 250 -8.20 14.76 30.97
N ALA A 251 -8.43 14.83 32.30
CA ALA A 251 -7.36 14.91 33.28
C ALA A 251 -6.42 13.70 33.22
N GLU A 252 -6.98 12.48 33.18
CA GLU A 252 -6.20 11.25 33.13
C GLU A 252 -5.44 11.10 31.80
N ASN A 253 -6.10 11.43 30.69
CA ASN A 253 -5.46 11.46 29.38
C ASN A 253 -4.28 12.45 29.35
N THR A 254 -4.45 13.64 29.94
CA THR A 254 -3.39 14.66 30.04
C THR A 254 -2.19 14.14 30.81
N ARG A 255 -2.40 13.51 31.98
CA ARG A 255 -1.31 12.90 32.76
C ARG A 255 -0.58 11.82 31.97
N ARG A 256 -1.34 10.93 31.33
CA ARG A 256 -0.78 9.83 30.54
C ARG A 256 0.06 10.32 29.36
N VAL A 257 -0.43 11.30 28.60
CA VAL A 257 0.35 11.87 27.49
C VAL A 257 1.58 12.63 28.00
N SER A 258 1.45 13.39 29.09
CA SER A 258 2.59 14.06 29.74
C SER A 258 3.67 13.06 30.16
N GLU A 259 3.28 11.93 30.76
CA GLU A 259 4.22 10.87 31.16
C GLU A 259 4.85 10.16 29.96
N ASN A 260 4.08 9.89 28.90
CA ASN A 260 4.58 9.23 27.70
C ASN A 260 5.59 10.08 26.92
N LEU A 261 5.38 11.40 26.85
CA LEU A 261 6.25 12.33 26.13
C LEU A 261 7.41 12.87 26.98
N ARG A 262 7.46 12.53 28.28
CA ARG A 262 8.59 12.85 29.15
C ARG A 262 9.82 12.05 28.74
N VAL A 263 10.95 12.74 28.58
CA VAL A 263 12.26 12.12 28.31
C VAL A 263 12.66 11.24 29.50
N LYS A 264 12.84 9.93 29.29
CA LYS A 264 13.30 8.99 30.32
C LYS A 264 14.81 8.82 30.22
N SER A 265 15.47 8.65 31.37
CA SER A 265 16.93 8.41 31.45
C SER A 265 17.40 7.12 30.79
N GLU A 266 16.47 6.21 30.45
CA GLU A 266 16.73 4.93 29.76
C GLU A 266 16.66 5.03 28.23
N ASP A 267 16.29 6.20 27.67
CA ASP A 267 16.17 6.44 26.21
C ASP A 267 17.53 6.53 25.47
N VAL A 268 18.62 6.09 26.11
CA VAL A 268 20.01 6.13 25.59
C VAL A 268 20.17 5.32 24.29
N GLY A 269 19.23 4.41 23.98
CA GLY A 269 19.18 3.65 22.73
C GLY A 269 18.33 4.26 21.60
N LEU A 270 17.51 5.28 21.88
CA LEU A 270 16.75 5.98 20.84
C LEU A 270 17.69 6.95 20.12
N LYS A 271 17.81 6.82 18.78
CA LYS A 271 18.52 7.82 17.97
C LYS A 271 17.99 9.22 18.32
N TYR A 272 18.88 10.19 18.49
CA TYR A 272 18.57 11.59 18.84
C TYR A 272 17.42 12.21 18.02
N ALA A 273 17.19 11.72 16.80
CA ALA A 273 16.12 12.12 15.88
C ALA A 273 14.68 11.82 16.35
N ASN A 274 14.50 10.99 17.40
CA ASN A 274 13.19 10.52 17.85
C ASN A 274 12.69 11.20 19.15
N LYS A 275 13.45 12.16 19.68
CA LYS A 275 13.03 12.94 20.85
C LYS A 275 11.94 13.95 20.45
N VAL A 276 10.99 14.16 21.36
CA VAL A 276 9.91 15.13 21.23
C VAL A 276 10.12 16.24 22.26
N ASP A 277 10.08 17.50 21.84
CA ASP A 277 10.22 18.69 22.68
C ASP A 277 8.93 19.53 22.69
N VAL A 278 8.00 19.15 23.58
CA VAL A 278 6.72 19.84 23.77
C VAL A 278 6.40 20.03 25.26
N LEU A 279 5.55 21.01 25.55
CA LEU A 279 5.07 21.30 26.91
C LEU A 279 3.61 20.86 27.06
N ILE A 280 3.28 20.32 28.22
CA ILE A 280 1.91 19.92 28.61
C ILE A 280 1.65 20.48 30.01
N PRO A 281 0.51 21.15 30.26
CA PRO A 281 0.21 21.69 31.57
C PRO A 281 -0.04 20.57 32.59
N ASP A 282 0.51 20.73 33.79
CA ASP A 282 0.27 19.78 34.88
C ASP A 282 -1.19 19.84 35.38
N VAL A 283 -1.75 18.69 35.75
CA VAL A 283 -3.05 18.61 36.42
C VAL A 283 -2.84 18.81 37.92
N ILE A 284 -3.23 19.97 38.45
CA ILE A 284 -2.80 20.44 39.79
C ILE A 284 -3.62 19.83 40.94
N GLN A 285 -4.87 19.48 40.70
CA GLN A 285 -5.78 18.92 41.71
C GLN A 285 -6.58 17.74 41.15
N GLN A 286 -7.30 17.03 42.02
CA GLN A 286 -8.27 16.04 41.58
C GLN A 286 -9.36 16.75 40.77
N SER A 287 -9.53 16.34 39.52
CA SER A 287 -10.62 16.80 38.66
C SER A 287 -11.97 16.30 39.18
N THR A 288 -13.04 16.99 38.79
CA THR A 288 -14.40 16.45 38.89
C THR A 288 -14.98 16.24 37.50
N GLU A 289 -16.21 15.76 37.41
CA GLU A 289 -16.90 15.63 36.12
C GLU A 289 -17.03 16.97 35.38
N LYS A 290 -17.17 18.09 36.11
CA LYS A 290 -17.48 19.41 35.54
C LYS A 290 -16.41 20.48 35.75
N VAL A 291 -15.37 20.22 36.55
CA VAL A 291 -14.29 21.17 36.84
C VAL A 291 -12.92 20.52 36.67
N LEU A 292 -12.06 21.17 35.90
CA LEU A 292 -10.66 20.78 35.69
C LEU A 292 -9.73 21.96 35.96
N ILE A 293 -8.74 21.75 36.82
CA ILE A 293 -7.74 22.75 37.18
C ILE A 293 -6.37 22.31 36.65
N LEU A 294 -5.81 23.10 35.72
CA LEU A 294 -4.51 22.85 35.10
C LEU A 294 -3.54 23.97 35.42
N GLN A 295 -2.24 23.71 35.30
CA GLN A 295 -1.20 24.73 35.33
C GLN A 295 -1.48 25.82 34.28
N TYR A 296 -1.33 27.09 34.68
CA TYR A 296 -1.35 28.17 33.71
C TYR A 296 -0.05 28.19 32.90
N MET A 297 -0.18 28.23 31.58
CA MET A 297 0.94 28.32 30.64
C MET A 297 0.85 29.63 29.87
N ASP A 298 1.89 30.47 29.96
CA ASP A 298 1.95 31.71 29.17
C ASP A 298 2.40 31.40 27.74
N GLY A 299 1.51 31.61 26.78
CA GLY A 299 1.77 31.28 25.39
C GLY A 299 0.87 32.02 24.41
N ILE A 300 1.35 32.10 23.17
CA ILE A 300 0.65 32.72 22.04
C ILE A 300 -0.18 31.67 21.32
N ARG A 301 -1.40 32.02 20.91
CA ARG A 301 -2.26 31.11 20.14
C ARG A 301 -1.62 30.82 18.79
N LEU A 302 -1.69 29.57 18.36
CA LEU A 302 -1.07 29.13 17.10
C LEU A 302 -1.64 29.85 15.86
N ASN A 303 -2.88 30.32 15.92
CA ASN A 303 -3.52 31.08 14.83
C ASN A 303 -3.14 32.57 14.80
N ASP A 304 -2.45 33.08 15.82
CA ASP A 304 -2.00 34.48 15.88
C ASP A 304 -0.65 34.63 15.17
N VAL A 305 -0.69 34.51 13.84
CA VAL A 305 0.50 34.53 12.98
C VAL A 305 1.30 35.83 13.14
N GLN A 306 0.63 36.95 13.37
CA GLN A 306 1.28 38.25 13.55
C GLN A 306 2.15 38.28 14.81
N SER A 307 1.62 37.78 15.93
CA SER A 307 2.39 37.70 17.18
C SER A 307 3.54 36.67 17.09
N LEU A 308 3.34 35.57 16.37
CA LEU A 308 4.40 34.58 16.13
C LEU A 308 5.55 35.16 15.29
N ASP A 309 5.22 35.92 14.24
CA ASP A 309 6.20 36.59 13.38
C ASP A 309 6.96 37.68 14.15
N ALA A 310 6.27 38.43 15.02
CA ALA A 310 6.89 39.45 15.86
C ALA A 310 7.90 38.87 16.87
N LEU A 311 7.67 37.64 17.35
CA LEU A 311 8.63 36.92 18.20
C LEU A 311 9.71 36.17 17.40
N GLY A 312 9.67 36.17 16.07
CA GLY A 312 10.63 35.44 15.23
C GLY A 312 10.52 33.92 15.38
N VAL A 313 9.32 33.39 15.66
CA VAL A 313 9.09 31.95 15.80
C VAL A 313 9.28 31.24 14.47
N ASP A 314 10.10 30.18 14.47
CA ASP A 314 10.25 29.29 13.32
C ASP A 314 9.00 28.39 13.18
N LYS A 315 8.02 28.87 12.40
CA LYS A 315 6.75 28.19 12.14
C LYS A 315 6.93 26.79 11.54
N GLN A 316 7.99 26.58 10.74
CA GLN A 316 8.28 25.29 10.14
C GLN A 316 8.66 24.29 11.24
N LYS A 317 9.69 24.61 12.05
CA LYS A 317 10.11 23.74 13.17
C LYS A 317 8.98 23.47 14.16
N LEU A 318 8.15 24.48 14.43
CA LEU A 318 7.01 24.34 15.34
C LEU A 318 6.03 23.26 14.87
N VAL A 319 5.64 23.27 13.60
CA VAL A 319 4.72 22.25 13.05
C VAL A 319 5.41 20.89 12.92
N GLU A 320 6.70 20.87 12.61
CA GLU A 320 7.49 19.64 12.61
C GLU A 320 7.48 18.98 14.00
N GLU A 321 7.64 19.77 15.06
CA GLU A 321 7.67 19.28 16.44
C GLU A 321 6.30 18.79 16.92
N ILE A 322 5.23 19.52 16.58
CA ILE A 322 3.85 19.03 16.79
C ILE A 322 3.68 17.69 16.05
N THR A 323 4.17 17.59 14.82
CA THR A 323 4.07 16.35 14.04
C THR A 323 4.85 15.20 14.69
N ARG A 324 6.05 15.44 15.24
CA ARG A 324 6.81 14.44 16.02
C ARG A 324 6.03 13.97 17.25
N ALA A 325 5.42 14.89 17.99
CA ALA A 325 4.64 14.54 19.18
C ALA A 325 3.46 13.61 18.84
N TYR A 326 2.75 13.87 17.74
CA TYR A 326 1.68 12.99 17.27
C TYR A 326 2.21 11.67 16.69
N ALA A 327 3.35 11.68 16.01
CA ALA A 327 4.00 10.46 15.53
C ALA A 327 4.38 9.52 16.69
N HIS A 328 4.95 10.08 17.78
CA HIS A 328 5.26 9.34 18.99
C HIS A 328 4.01 8.71 19.62
N GLN A 329 2.98 9.53 19.85
CA GLN A 329 1.70 9.09 20.39
C GLN A 329 1.07 7.93 19.58
N ILE A 330 1.14 7.99 18.24
CA ILE A 330 0.56 6.98 17.36
C ILE A 330 1.41 5.70 17.33
N TYR A 331 2.71 5.82 17.05
CA TYR A 331 3.57 4.69 16.69
C TYR A 331 4.29 4.07 17.89
N VAL A 332 4.67 4.89 18.88
CA VAL A 332 5.36 4.45 20.09
C VAL A 332 4.32 4.04 21.13
N ASP A 333 3.51 5.00 21.58
CA ASP A 333 2.58 4.78 22.68
C ASP A 333 1.38 3.94 22.24
N GLY A 334 0.85 4.19 21.04
CA GLY A 334 -0.45 3.66 20.62
C GLY A 334 -1.60 4.31 21.40
N PHE A 335 -1.34 5.52 21.92
CA PHE A 335 -2.29 6.34 22.64
C PHE A 335 -2.14 7.76 22.15
N PHE A 336 -3.11 8.25 21.39
CA PHE A 336 -2.96 9.52 20.67
C PHE A 336 -4.20 10.39 20.75
N ASN A 337 -3.96 11.71 20.71
CA ASN A 337 -5.01 12.71 20.61
C ASN A 337 -5.64 12.70 19.21
N GLY A 338 -6.97 12.65 19.14
CA GLY A 338 -7.77 12.63 17.92
C GLY A 338 -8.12 14.01 17.37
N ASP A 339 -7.76 15.10 18.05
CA ASP A 339 -8.15 16.47 17.67
C ASP A 339 -7.00 17.50 17.73
N PRO A 340 -6.03 17.46 16.79
CA PRO A 340 -5.00 18.50 16.63
C PRO A 340 -5.57 19.79 16.01
N HIS A 341 -6.63 20.36 16.59
CA HIS A 341 -7.15 21.65 16.17
C HIS A 341 -6.19 22.77 16.58
N PRO A 342 -5.95 23.81 15.75
CA PRO A 342 -5.01 24.89 16.10
C PRO A 342 -5.33 25.61 17.43
N GLY A 343 -6.60 25.66 17.82
CA GLY A 343 -7.05 26.20 19.11
C GLY A 343 -6.59 25.42 20.35
N ASN A 344 -6.11 24.19 20.17
CA ASN A 344 -5.62 23.32 21.25
C ASN A 344 -4.10 23.44 21.46
N PHE A 345 -3.46 24.39 20.77
CA PHE A 345 -2.02 24.64 20.86
C PHE A 345 -1.71 26.09 21.24
N LEU A 346 -0.73 26.26 22.10
CA LEU A 346 -0.03 27.53 22.31
C LEU A 346 1.44 27.40 21.92
N VAL A 347 2.14 28.53 21.80
CA VAL A 347 3.59 28.60 21.65
C VAL A 347 4.16 29.35 22.84
N SER A 348 5.15 28.77 23.53
CA SER A 348 5.78 29.43 24.68
C SER A 348 6.43 30.74 24.25
N ARG A 349 6.28 31.77 25.09
CA ARG A 349 6.90 33.08 24.85
C ARG A 349 8.40 33.08 25.08
N GLU A 350 8.88 32.25 26.01
CA GLU A 350 10.30 32.13 26.30
C GLU A 350 11.00 31.23 25.28
N PRO A 351 12.20 31.61 24.78
CA PRO A 351 13.06 30.74 23.99
C PRO A 351 13.59 29.55 24.83
N PRO A 352 13.71 28.33 24.25
CA PRO A 352 13.23 27.97 22.91
C PRO A 352 11.69 27.98 22.86
N HIS A 353 11.14 28.62 21.81
CA HIS A 353 9.69 28.72 21.59
C HIS A 353 9.10 27.32 21.29
N ARG A 354 8.52 26.70 22.31
CA ARG A 354 8.05 25.31 22.28
C ARG A 354 6.54 25.23 22.06
N PRO A 355 6.04 24.19 21.35
CA PRO A 355 4.62 23.89 21.31
C PRO A 355 4.09 23.50 22.69
N ILE A 356 2.92 24.02 23.06
CA ILE A 356 2.19 23.67 24.28
C ILE A 356 0.89 22.99 23.88
N LEU A 357 0.65 21.77 24.32
CA LEU A 357 -0.53 20.98 23.99
C LEU A 357 -1.54 21.08 25.15
N LEU A 358 -2.76 21.55 24.87
CA LEU A 358 -3.71 21.92 25.93
C LEU A 358 -4.87 20.93 26.14
N ASP A 359 -5.35 20.28 25.09
CA ASP A 359 -6.61 19.52 25.13
C ASP A 359 -6.39 18.05 24.78
N PHE A 360 -6.78 17.17 25.72
CA PHE A 360 -6.75 15.71 25.59
C PHE A 360 -8.13 15.08 25.87
N GLY A 361 -9.21 15.82 25.60
CA GLY A 361 -10.59 15.35 25.77
C GLY A 361 -10.94 14.21 24.80
N LEU A 362 -10.30 14.16 23.63
CA LEU A 362 -10.50 13.13 22.62
C LEU A 362 -9.22 12.33 22.37
N THR A 363 -8.93 11.31 23.18
CA THR A 363 -7.81 10.39 22.95
C THR A 363 -8.27 8.99 22.58
N LYS A 364 -7.45 8.28 21.80
CA LYS A 364 -7.72 6.90 21.41
C LYS A 364 -6.53 5.99 21.70
N SER A 365 -6.82 4.79 22.21
CA SER A 365 -5.86 3.70 22.32
C SER A 365 -6.01 2.77 21.11
N ILE A 366 -4.88 2.31 20.55
CA ILE A 366 -4.82 1.28 19.51
C ILE A 366 -3.96 0.10 19.98
N SER A 367 -4.32 -1.10 19.55
CA SER A 367 -3.56 -2.31 19.88
C SER A 367 -2.17 -2.30 19.24
N SER A 368 -1.24 -3.08 19.80
CA SER A 368 0.09 -3.29 19.21
C SER A 368 0.02 -3.83 17.78
N SER A 369 -0.94 -4.71 17.48
CA SER A 369 -1.17 -5.20 16.11
C SER A 369 -1.59 -4.09 15.15
N MET A 370 -2.50 -3.20 15.58
CA MET A 370 -2.92 -2.04 14.77
C MET A 370 -1.78 -1.03 14.59
N LYS A 371 -0.97 -0.77 15.62
CA LYS A 371 0.25 0.04 15.51
C LYS A 371 1.18 -0.48 14.43
N GLN A 372 1.49 -1.77 14.46
CA GLN A 372 2.34 -2.42 13.47
C GLN A 372 1.72 -2.33 12.07
N ALA A 373 0.43 -2.61 11.93
CA ALA A 373 -0.24 -2.55 10.63
C ALA A 373 -0.23 -1.12 10.04
N LEU A 374 -0.46 -0.10 10.88
CA LEU A 374 -0.32 1.32 10.49
C LEU A 374 1.11 1.68 10.10
N ALA A 375 2.11 1.16 10.81
CA ALA A 375 3.51 1.39 10.51
C ALA A 375 3.94 0.71 9.20
N LYS A 376 3.53 -0.55 8.97
CA LYS A 376 3.74 -1.26 7.69
C LYS A 376 3.10 -0.52 6.53
N MET A 377 1.83 -0.11 6.68
CA MET A 377 1.11 0.68 5.68
C MET A 377 1.87 1.97 5.35
N PHE A 378 2.31 2.70 6.38
CA PHE A 378 3.06 3.94 6.23
C PHE A 378 4.39 3.71 5.48
N LEU A 379 5.18 2.71 5.89
CA LEU A 379 6.51 2.45 5.34
C LEU A 379 6.47 1.87 3.92
N ALA A 380 5.48 1.00 3.63
CA ALA A 380 5.21 0.51 2.29
C ALA A 380 4.92 1.65 1.30
N CYS A 381 4.31 2.75 1.79
CA CYS A 381 4.10 3.98 1.02
C CYS A 381 5.34 4.89 0.97
N ALA A 382 6.18 4.85 2.01
CA ALA A 382 7.28 5.80 2.20
C ALA A 382 8.59 5.40 1.50
N GLU A 383 8.84 4.11 1.25
CA GLU A 383 10.17 3.62 0.85
C GLU A 383 10.72 4.24 -0.45
N VAL A 384 9.82 4.57 -1.39
CA VAL A 384 10.15 5.26 -2.66
C VAL A 384 10.45 6.74 -2.47
N CYS A 385 9.75 7.39 -1.53
CA CYS A 385 9.83 8.85 -1.34
C CYS A 385 11.24 9.31 -0.99
N HIS A 386 12.01 8.50 -0.25
CA HIS A 386 13.30 8.85 0.31
C HIS A 386 14.48 8.57 -0.62
N ALA A 387 14.45 7.51 -1.43
CA ALA A 387 15.50 7.27 -2.44
C ALA A 387 15.59 8.46 -3.42
N ILE A 388 14.42 9.00 -3.80
CA ILE A 388 14.31 10.15 -4.71
C ILE A 388 14.61 11.48 -3.98
N SER A 389 14.13 11.67 -2.74
CA SER A 389 14.40 12.90 -1.97
C SER A 389 15.86 13.07 -1.56
N ALA A 390 16.53 11.99 -1.12
CA ALA A 390 17.95 12.04 -0.74
C ALA A 390 18.82 12.46 -1.93
N LYS A 391 18.52 11.96 -3.13
CA LYS A 391 19.26 12.33 -4.34
C LYS A 391 19.07 13.79 -4.77
N MET A 392 17.85 14.33 -4.60
CA MET A 392 17.55 15.75 -4.87
C MET A 392 18.27 16.73 -3.93
N ALA A 393 18.68 16.27 -2.74
CA ALA A 393 19.40 17.07 -1.76
C ALA A 393 20.91 17.15 -2.05
N GLU A 394 21.48 16.15 -2.73
CA GLU A 394 22.93 16.03 -2.98
C GLU A 394 23.41 16.65 -4.32
N THR A 395 22.51 17.16 -5.16
CA THR A 395 22.86 17.66 -6.51
C THR A 395 22.83 19.18 -6.65
N SER A 396 23.78 19.72 -7.43
CA SER A 396 23.93 21.15 -7.72
C SER A 396 22.69 21.74 -8.42
N LEU A 397 22.48 23.05 -8.29
CA LEU A 397 21.28 23.75 -8.81
C LEU A 397 21.06 23.59 -10.32
N THR A 398 22.15 23.42 -11.09
CA THR A 398 22.15 23.29 -12.55
C THR A 398 21.73 21.89 -13.00
N ASP A 399 22.13 20.84 -12.26
CA ASP A 399 21.74 19.44 -12.53
C ASP A 399 20.32 19.12 -12.08
N ARG A 400 19.76 19.91 -11.14
CA ARG A 400 18.35 19.78 -10.74
C ARG A 400 17.38 19.94 -11.91
N LYS A 401 17.69 20.77 -12.92
CA LYS A 401 16.84 20.93 -14.12
C LYS A 401 16.89 19.69 -15.03
N HIS A 402 18.08 19.10 -15.22
CA HIS A 402 18.22 17.84 -15.95
C HIS A 402 17.56 16.68 -15.20
N LEU A 403 17.71 16.57 -13.88
CA LEU A 403 17.02 15.56 -13.07
C LEU A 403 15.50 15.76 -13.01
N LEU A 404 15.02 17.01 -13.03
CA LEU A 404 13.59 17.33 -13.17
C LEU A 404 13.05 16.95 -14.55
N MET A 405 13.84 17.14 -15.59
CA MET A 405 13.52 16.75 -16.97
C MET A 405 13.54 15.22 -17.12
N ILE A 406 14.55 14.54 -16.57
CA ILE A 406 14.66 13.08 -16.52
C ILE A 406 13.51 12.50 -15.69
N ALA A 407 13.17 13.08 -14.53
CA ALA A 407 11.98 12.70 -13.77
C ALA A 407 10.69 12.94 -14.58
N SER A 408 10.54 14.10 -15.23
CA SER A 408 9.36 14.40 -16.05
C SER A 408 9.20 13.46 -17.24
N CYS A 409 10.31 13.01 -17.82
CA CYS A 409 10.35 11.98 -18.83
C CYS A 409 9.97 10.63 -18.20
N MET A 410 10.68 10.17 -17.15
CA MET A 410 10.49 8.88 -16.49
C MET A 410 9.05 8.60 -16.00
N TYR A 411 8.19 9.62 -15.85
CA TYR A 411 6.85 9.48 -15.29
C TYR A 411 5.70 9.82 -16.26
N GLY A 412 5.98 9.93 -17.57
CA GLY A 412 4.97 9.77 -18.63
C GLY A 412 3.83 10.80 -18.69
N PHE A 413 4.12 12.11 -18.61
CA PHE A 413 3.22 13.17 -19.11
C PHE A 413 4.03 14.38 -19.62
N CYS A 414 3.67 14.87 -20.81
CA CYS A 414 4.29 16.00 -21.51
C CYS A 414 4.46 17.27 -20.64
N ALA A 415 5.68 17.78 -20.59
CA ALA A 415 6.11 19.16 -20.92
C ALA A 415 5.16 20.35 -20.63
N ILE A 416 4.35 20.35 -19.56
CA ILE A 416 3.59 21.55 -19.11
C ILE A 416 3.93 21.95 -17.66
N ALA A 417 4.79 21.22 -16.95
CA ALA A 417 5.23 21.64 -15.62
C ALA A 417 6.40 22.64 -15.70
N SER A 418 6.13 23.85 -16.19
CA SER A 418 6.89 25.02 -15.76
C SER A 418 6.72 25.16 -14.24
N GLU A 419 7.79 24.93 -13.47
CA GLU A 419 8.00 25.24 -12.03
C GLU A 419 6.86 24.96 -11.00
N GLY A 420 5.77 24.30 -11.35
CA GLY A 420 4.53 24.31 -10.57
C GLY A 420 4.15 22.99 -9.89
N SER A 421 4.18 23.00 -8.57
CA SER A 421 3.60 22.05 -7.60
C SER A 421 4.45 20.80 -7.23
N ILE A 422 4.88 20.78 -5.97
CA ILE A 422 5.44 19.63 -5.24
C ILE A 422 4.42 18.46 -5.17
N GLN A 423 3.12 18.77 -5.29
CA GLN A 423 2.01 17.82 -5.25
C GLN A 423 2.11 16.75 -6.35
N CYS A 424 2.41 17.14 -7.59
CA CYS A 424 2.52 16.21 -8.72
C CYS A 424 3.68 15.22 -8.51
N LYS A 425 4.81 15.69 -7.95
CA LYS A 425 5.98 14.86 -7.65
C LYS A 425 5.71 13.79 -6.58
N ILE A 426 4.75 14.00 -5.69
CA ILE A 426 4.46 13.08 -4.56
C ILE A 426 3.36 12.08 -4.91
N GLN A 427 2.37 12.48 -5.72
CA GLN A 427 1.37 11.57 -6.28
C GLN A 427 2.05 10.39 -7.00
N TRP A 428 3.12 10.65 -7.76
CA TRP A 428 3.93 9.63 -8.43
C TRP A 428 4.84 8.84 -7.46
N LYS A 429 5.43 9.48 -6.44
CA LYS A 429 6.21 8.78 -5.39
C LYS A 429 5.38 7.75 -4.64
N ILE A 430 4.11 8.05 -4.37
CA ILE A 430 3.19 7.12 -3.71
C ILE A 430 2.92 5.95 -4.65
N GLN A 431 2.66 6.18 -5.94
CA GLN A 431 2.30 5.16 -6.94
C GLN A 431 3.36 4.07 -7.20
N LEU A 432 4.57 4.23 -6.67
CA LEU A 432 5.71 3.31 -6.80
C LEU A 432 5.93 2.42 -5.55
N GLY A 433 5.09 2.52 -4.51
CA GLY A 433 5.26 1.81 -3.23
C GLY A 433 5.27 0.29 -3.31
N ASP A 434 5.64 -0.38 -2.21
CA ASP A 434 5.48 -1.83 -2.09
C ASP A 434 3.98 -2.15 -1.96
N HIS A 435 3.37 -2.51 -3.09
CA HIS A 435 1.94 -2.78 -3.16
C HIS A 435 1.57 -4.04 -2.37
N VAL A 436 2.48 -5.01 -2.25
CA VAL A 436 2.24 -6.28 -1.55
C VAL A 436 2.22 -6.03 -0.05
N ALA A 437 3.23 -5.33 0.48
CA ALA A 437 3.25 -4.92 1.88
C ALA A 437 2.07 -3.99 2.22
N LEU A 438 1.67 -3.11 1.30
CA LEU A 438 0.50 -2.25 1.49
C LEU A 438 -0.81 -3.05 1.58
N LEU A 439 -1.03 -4.00 0.67
CA LEU A 439 -2.22 -4.85 0.68
C LEU A 439 -2.26 -5.74 1.93
N ALA A 440 -1.11 -6.28 2.36
CA ALA A 440 -1.00 -7.02 3.60
C ALA A 440 -1.34 -6.15 4.82
N ALA A 441 -0.78 -4.93 4.90
CA ALA A 441 -1.08 -3.99 5.96
C ALA A 441 -2.56 -3.59 6.00
N PHE A 442 -3.18 -3.34 4.83
CA PHE A 442 -4.62 -3.09 4.75
C PHE A 442 -5.45 -4.28 5.26
N SER A 443 -5.08 -5.50 4.89
CA SER A 443 -5.75 -6.71 5.38
C SER A 443 -5.66 -6.84 6.90
N GLU A 444 -4.47 -6.64 7.48
CA GLU A 444 -4.23 -6.65 8.93
C GLU A 444 -5.03 -5.56 9.67
N MET A 445 -5.19 -4.40 9.05
CA MET A 445 -6.04 -3.33 9.58
C MET A 445 -7.55 -3.64 9.49
N GLY A 446 -7.94 -4.67 8.73
CA GLY A 446 -9.34 -4.98 8.43
C GLY A 446 -9.94 -4.14 7.30
N LEU A 447 -9.11 -3.44 6.52
CA LEU A 447 -9.52 -2.74 5.31
C LEU A 447 -9.73 -3.76 4.19
N LYS A 448 -10.98 -3.91 3.75
CA LYS A 448 -11.34 -4.84 2.68
C LYS A 448 -11.53 -4.07 1.38
N LEU A 449 -10.66 -4.33 0.41
CA LEU A 449 -10.82 -3.83 -0.95
C LEU A 449 -11.80 -4.73 -1.71
N ARG A 450 -12.72 -4.10 -2.44
CA ARG A 450 -13.76 -4.79 -3.21
C ARG A 450 -13.19 -5.44 -4.48
N VAL A 451 -12.04 -4.92 -4.95
CA VAL A 451 -11.30 -5.45 -6.11
C VAL A 451 -9.82 -5.36 -5.82
N ASP A 452 -9.10 -6.42 -6.16
CA ASP A 452 -7.65 -6.51 -6.14
C ASP A 452 -7.01 -5.73 -7.31
N MET A 453 -7.16 -4.41 -7.24
CA MET A 453 -6.55 -3.47 -8.18
C MET A 453 -5.49 -2.64 -7.46
N PRO A 454 -4.21 -2.72 -7.89
CA PRO A 454 -3.11 -1.94 -7.33
C PRO A 454 -3.43 -0.45 -7.28
N GLU A 455 -3.97 0.08 -8.39
CA GLU A 455 -4.37 1.48 -8.53
C GLU A 455 -5.37 1.92 -7.45
N GLN A 456 -6.27 1.04 -7.00
CA GLN A 456 -7.25 1.38 -5.95
C GLN A 456 -6.61 1.45 -4.57
N ALA A 457 -5.76 0.48 -4.24
CA ALA A 457 -4.97 0.48 -3.01
C ALA A 457 -4.10 1.74 -2.92
N MET A 458 -3.45 2.11 -4.02
CA MET A 458 -2.63 3.33 -4.11
C MET A 458 -3.45 4.60 -4.00
N ASN A 459 -4.64 4.66 -4.61
CA ASN A 459 -5.54 5.81 -4.46
C ASN A 459 -5.94 6.02 -2.99
N ILE A 460 -6.18 4.93 -2.25
CA ILE A 460 -6.51 4.98 -0.83
C ILE A 460 -5.30 5.47 -0.02
N ALA A 461 -4.12 4.88 -0.22
CA ALA A 461 -2.88 5.32 0.41
C ALA A 461 -2.55 6.80 0.13
N THR A 462 -2.83 7.27 -1.10
CA THR A 462 -2.64 8.66 -1.50
C THR A 462 -3.53 9.60 -0.72
N VAL A 463 -4.73 9.18 -0.30
CA VAL A 463 -5.58 10.00 0.58
C VAL A 463 -4.95 10.12 1.98
N PHE A 464 -4.33 9.05 2.49
CA PHE A 464 -3.70 9.05 3.81
C PHE A 464 -2.47 9.94 3.90
N PHE A 465 -1.61 10.00 2.86
CA PHE A 465 -0.24 10.54 3.00
C PHE A 465 0.20 11.67 2.04
N ARG A 466 -0.74 12.50 1.56
CA ARG A 466 -0.42 13.79 0.89
C ARG A 466 0.47 14.72 1.74
N THR A 467 1.26 15.56 1.07
CA THR A 467 1.91 16.72 1.70
C THR A 467 0.92 17.78 2.12
N SER A 468 1.31 18.62 3.09
CA SER A 468 0.59 19.89 3.26
C SER A 468 0.81 20.77 2.04
N THR A 469 -0.21 21.55 1.72
CA THR A 469 -0.13 22.60 0.70
C THR A 469 -0.52 23.93 1.32
N PRO A 470 0.21 25.02 1.00
CA PRO A 470 -0.19 26.38 1.34
C PRO A 470 -1.66 26.64 1.03
N ALA A 471 -2.31 27.50 1.82
CA ALA A 471 -3.74 27.81 1.67
C ALA A 471 -4.08 28.36 0.28
N SER A 472 -3.14 29.06 -0.36
CA SER A 472 -3.24 29.59 -1.71
C SER A 472 -3.35 28.51 -2.81
N GLU A 473 -2.75 27.34 -2.60
CA GLU A 473 -2.71 26.23 -3.57
C GLU A 473 -3.80 25.16 -3.29
N ALA A 474 -4.52 25.25 -2.17
CA ALA A 474 -5.45 24.22 -1.72
C ALA A 474 -6.64 24.00 -2.69
N LEU A 475 -7.15 25.07 -3.31
CA LEU A 475 -8.33 25.01 -4.18
C LEU A 475 -8.02 24.28 -5.51
N ASP A 476 -6.87 24.55 -6.11
CA ASP A 476 -6.44 23.93 -7.37
C ASP A 476 -6.05 22.47 -7.18
N ASN A 477 -5.52 22.12 -6.01
CA ASN A 477 -5.30 20.73 -5.63
C ASN A 477 -6.60 19.94 -5.51
N ILE A 478 -7.66 20.51 -4.92
CA ILE A 478 -8.96 19.84 -4.85
C ILE A 478 -9.55 19.59 -6.25
N LYS A 479 -9.40 20.55 -7.17
CA LYS A 479 -9.85 20.41 -8.57
C LYS A 479 -9.07 19.31 -9.32
N THR A 480 -7.74 19.35 -9.28
CA THR A 480 -6.89 18.34 -9.93
C THR A 480 -7.16 16.93 -9.41
N LEU A 481 -7.41 16.78 -8.10
CA LEU A 481 -7.81 15.51 -7.49
C LEU A 481 -9.17 15.00 -7.97
N ALA A 482 -10.14 15.88 -8.16
CA ALA A 482 -11.45 15.52 -8.71
C ALA A 482 -11.33 15.05 -10.16
N GLU A 483 -10.53 15.73 -10.98
CA GLU A 483 -10.26 15.38 -12.37
C GLU A 483 -9.52 14.03 -12.49
N GLN A 484 -8.48 13.83 -11.68
CA GLN A 484 -7.70 12.60 -11.67
C GLN A 484 -8.55 11.40 -11.23
N ARG A 485 -9.47 11.62 -10.30
CA ARG A 485 -10.43 10.60 -9.89
C ARG A 485 -11.43 10.27 -10.99
N GLU A 486 -11.90 11.26 -11.75
CA GLU A 486 -12.77 11.02 -12.91
C GLU A 486 -12.06 10.20 -13.98
N LYS A 487 -10.78 10.49 -14.26
CA LYS A 487 -9.94 9.71 -15.16
C LYS A 487 -9.78 8.25 -14.69
N ASN A 488 -9.39 8.05 -13.43
CA ASN A 488 -9.22 6.71 -12.85
C ASN A 488 -10.53 5.90 -12.91
N MET A 489 -11.68 6.56 -12.70
CA MET A 489 -12.99 5.94 -12.81
C MET A 489 -13.37 5.53 -14.24
N LYS A 490 -12.95 6.28 -15.26
CA LYS A 490 -13.13 5.91 -16.68
C LYS A 490 -12.29 4.69 -17.04
N VAL A 491 -11.02 4.66 -16.60
CA VAL A 491 -10.15 3.49 -16.78
C VAL A 491 -10.75 2.24 -16.13
N LEU A 492 -11.27 2.37 -14.90
CA LEU A 492 -11.94 1.28 -14.21
C LEU A 492 -13.20 0.79 -14.94
N GLN A 493 -13.98 1.74 -15.47
CA GLN A 493 -15.19 1.45 -16.24
C GLN A 493 -14.86 0.63 -17.49
N GLU A 494 -13.81 1.01 -18.22
CA GLU A 494 -13.34 0.31 -19.41
C GLU A 494 -12.80 -1.08 -19.07
N LYS A 495 -11.89 -1.18 -18.08
CA LYS A 495 -11.28 -2.45 -17.64
C LYS A 495 -12.32 -3.47 -17.14
N MET A 496 -13.35 -3.01 -16.42
CA MET A 496 -14.37 -3.90 -15.84
C MET A 496 -15.63 -4.07 -16.71
N LYS A 497 -15.68 -3.47 -17.91
CA LYS A 497 -16.86 -3.45 -18.78
C LYS A 497 -18.15 -3.07 -18.05
N MET A 498 -18.06 -2.19 -17.05
CA MET A 498 -19.20 -1.81 -16.21
C MET A 498 -20.10 -0.82 -16.94
N ASN A 499 -21.41 -0.96 -16.77
CA ASN A 499 -22.33 0.03 -17.30
C ASN A 499 -22.29 1.34 -16.48
N LYS A 500 -22.74 2.47 -17.06
CA LYS A 500 -22.73 3.79 -16.39
C LYS A 500 -23.42 3.80 -15.02
N LYS A 501 -24.39 2.91 -14.77
CA LYS A 501 -25.05 2.80 -13.47
C LYS A 501 -24.16 2.06 -12.46
N GLU A 502 -23.54 0.95 -12.81
CA GLU A 502 -22.59 0.21 -11.96
C GLU A 502 -21.38 1.07 -11.56
N VAL A 503 -20.86 1.87 -12.51
CA VAL A 503 -19.79 2.87 -12.30
C VAL A 503 -20.22 4.05 -11.42
N GLN A 504 -21.51 4.28 -11.21
CA GLN A 504 -21.99 5.23 -10.21
C GLN A 504 -22.11 4.61 -8.80
N HIS A 505 -22.26 3.29 -8.64
CA HIS A 505 -22.58 2.64 -7.34
C HIS A 505 -21.49 1.74 -6.68
N PHE A 506 -20.60 1.08 -7.41
CA PHE A 506 -19.33 0.44 -6.96
C PHE A 506 -18.40 1.24 -6.01
N ASN A 507 -18.45 1.01 -4.69
CA ASN A 507 -17.43 1.51 -3.78
C ASN A 507 -16.18 0.60 -3.84
N PRO A 508 -14.97 1.09 -4.13
CA PRO A 508 -13.76 0.26 -4.16
C PRO A 508 -13.36 -0.32 -2.79
N VAL A 509 -13.89 0.24 -1.70
CA VAL A 509 -13.65 -0.24 -0.33
C VAL A 509 -14.94 -0.81 0.25
N ASP A 510 -14.89 -2.07 0.67
CA ASP A 510 -16.00 -2.78 1.29
C ASP A 510 -16.16 -2.45 2.77
N ALA A 511 -15.06 -2.31 3.50
CA ALA A 511 -15.07 -1.95 4.91
C ALA A 511 -13.85 -1.08 5.25
N PHE A 512 -14.09 0.00 6.00
CA PHE A 512 -13.04 0.79 6.65
C PHE A 512 -13.08 0.51 8.16
N PRO A 513 -11.95 0.16 8.80
CA PRO A 513 -11.89 0.05 10.25
C PRO A 513 -12.08 1.43 10.90
N GLY A 514 -12.85 1.49 11.99
CA GLY A 514 -13.16 2.75 12.69
C GLY A 514 -11.91 3.48 13.22
N ASP A 515 -10.84 2.75 13.53
CA ASP A 515 -9.58 3.31 14.04
C ASP A 515 -8.79 4.05 12.94
N ALA A 516 -8.83 3.56 11.70
CA ALA A 516 -8.17 4.23 10.57
C ALA A 516 -8.84 5.56 10.21
N VAL A 517 -10.14 5.74 10.50
CA VAL A 517 -10.85 7.01 10.29
C VAL A 517 -10.26 8.12 11.15
N ILE A 518 -9.93 7.81 12.41
CA ILE A 518 -9.36 8.79 13.34
C ILE A 518 -7.90 9.07 12.99
N PHE A 519 -7.12 8.07 12.58
CA PHE A 519 -5.78 8.31 12.04
C PHE A 519 -5.82 9.26 10.82
N THR A 520 -6.73 9.02 9.87
CA THR A 520 -6.94 9.91 8.70
C THR A 520 -7.29 11.33 9.15
N ARG A 521 -8.16 11.47 10.16
CA ARG A 521 -8.55 12.77 10.72
C ARG A 521 -7.35 13.52 11.27
N VAL A 522 -6.53 12.87 12.11
CA VAL A 522 -5.35 13.50 12.73
C VAL A 522 -4.39 14.01 11.65
N VAL A 523 -4.04 13.19 10.67
CA VAL A 523 -3.13 13.60 9.59
C VAL A 523 -3.73 14.76 8.77
N ASN A 524 -5.03 14.76 8.50
CA ASN A 524 -5.69 15.85 7.78
C ASN A 524 -5.74 17.16 8.57
N LEU A 525 -5.96 17.09 9.88
CA LEU A 525 -5.97 18.27 10.75
C LEU A 525 -4.56 18.86 10.90
N LEU A 526 -3.53 18.02 11.04
CA LEU A 526 -2.14 18.47 11.00
C LEU A 526 -1.83 19.19 9.66
N ARG A 527 -2.27 18.65 8.52
CA ARG A 527 -2.15 19.34 7.23
C ARG A 527 -2.87 20.67 7.19
N GLY A 528 -4.09 20.72 7.74
CA GLY A 528 -4.85 21.96 7.88
C GLY A 528 -4.06 23.00 8.67
N LEU A 529 -3.43 22.58 9.77
CA LEU A 529 -2.55 23.43 10.57
C LEU A 529 -1.36 23.95 9.76
N SER A 530 -0.66 23.10 8.99
CA SER A 530 0.42 23.56 8.10
C SER A 530 -0.06 24.59 7.08
N SER A 531 -1.27 24.40 6.54
CA SER A 531 -1.87 25.33 5.58
C SER A 531 -2.18 26.69 6.20
N THR A 532 -2.68 26.70 7.45
CA THR A 532 -2.95 27.92 8.21
C THR A 532 -1.67 28.70 8.53
N LEU A 533 -0.58 28.01 8.83
CA LEU A 533 0.72 28.62 9.15
C LEU A 533 1.59 28.91 7.93
N ASP A 534 1.10 28.61 6.73
CA ASP A 534 1.81 28.75 5.45
C ASP A 534 3.15 28.00 5.38
N VAL A 535 3.18 26.77 5.92
CA VAL A 535 4.38 25.92 5.98
C VAL A 535 4.23 24.65 5.14
N ARG A 536 5.34 24.19 4.55
CA ARG A 536 5.40 22.95 3.76
C ARG A 536 6.08 21.86 4.58
N VAL A 537 5.28 20.95 5.12
CA VAL A 537 5.75 19.85 5.97
C VAL A 537 5.64 18.54 5.21
N ILE A 538 6.77 17.82 5.15
CA ILE A 538 6.83 16.47 4.61
C ILE A 538 6.61 15.49 5.76
N TYR A 539 5.35 15.23 6.09
CA TYR A 539 4.95 14.30 7.15
C TYR A 539 5.63 12.94 7.07
N PHE A 540 5.91 12.47 5.85
CA PHE A 540 6.60 11.21 5.62
C PHE A 540 7.98 11.14 6.28
N ASP A 541 8.75 12.22 6.22
CA ASP A 541 10.13 12.23 6.70
C ASP A 541 10.16 12.30 8.23
N ILE A 542 9.18 12.97 8.84
CA ILE A 542 9.07 13.15 10.29
C ILE A 542 8.51 11.89 10.96
N MET A 543 7.49 11.27 10.37
CA MET A 543 6.81 10.12 10.98
C MET A 543 7.53 8.78 10.73
N ARG A 544 8.37 8.70 9.68
CA ARG A 544 9.09 7.46 9.31
C ARG A 544 9.91 6.86 10.45
N PRO A 545 10.79 7.61 11.16
CA PRO A 545 11.61 7.03 12.21
C PRO A 545 10.78 6.37 13.31
N PHE A 546 9.63 6.95 13.65
CA PHE A 546 8.69 6.40 14.63
C PHE A 546 8.01 5.13 14.10
N ALA A 547 7.58 5.12 12.83
CA ALA A 547 7.03 3.91 12.20
C ALA A 547 8.08 2.79 12.10
N GLU A 548 9.33 3.10 11.75
CA GLU A 548 10.43 2.14 11.73
C GLU A 548 10.68 1.58 13.15
N LEU A 549 10.69 2.42 14.19
CA LEU A 549 10.81 2.00 15.58
C LEU A 549 9.72 1.01 16.00
N THR A 550 8.46 1.25 15.64
CA THR A 550 7.36 0.31 15.93
C THR A 550 7.62 -1.08 15.36
N LEU A 551 8.29 -1.13 14.20
CA LEU A 551 8.57 -2.36 13.50
C LEU A 551 9.91 -3.00 13.86
N LEU A 552 10.90 -2.23 14.36
CA LEU A 552 12.22 -2.74 14.76
C LEU A 552 12.14 -3.83 15.85
N GLY A 553 11.08 -3.86 16.66
CA GLY A 553 10.82 -4.92 17.62
C GLY A 553 10.04 -6.14 17.09
N ASN A 554 9.45 -6.07 15.89
CA ASN A 554 8.38 -6.98 15.44
C ASN A 554 8.50 -7.49 13.99
N ILE A 555 9.36 -6.92 13.14
CA ILE A 555 9.74 -7.56 11.87
C ILE A 555 10.69 -8.70 12.24
N ASN A 556 10.29 -9.95 12.01
CA ASN A 556 11.03 -11.16 12.41
C ASN A 556 12.56 -11.00 12.25
N ILE A 557 13.21 -10.80 13.40
CA ILE A 557 14.62 -10.44 13.55
C ILE A 557 15.42 -11.74 13.45
N GLY A 558 15.57 -12.20 12.20
CA GLY A 558 16.33 -13.38 11.79
C GLY A 558 16.24 -14.60 12.72
N PRO A 559 17.20 -15.54 12.64
CA PRO A 559 17.13 -16.78 13.41
C PRO A 559 17.46 -16.60 14.90
N THR A 560 18.14 -15.51 15.31
CA THR A 560 18.50 -15.32 16.73
C THR A 560 17.30 -14.99 17.63
N LYS A 561 16.24 -14.40 17.08
CA LYS A 561 15.03 -14.04 17.84
C LYS A 561 13.77 -14.77 17.39
N ASN A 562 13.81 -15.48 16.25
CA ASN A 562 12.70 -16.27 15.75
C ASN A 562 13.09 -17.74 15.55
N ASN A 563 12.66 -18.59 16.48
CA ASN A 563 12.91 -20.04 16.43
C ASN A 563 12.22 -20.75 15.24
N GLN A 564 11.26 -20.08 14.57
CA GLN A 564 10.57 -20.55 13.38
C GLN A 564 11.04 -19.82 12.10
N TRP A 565 12.25 -19.26 12.12
CA TRP A 565 12.79 -18.52 10.97
C TRP A 565 13.03 -19.41 9.74
N ILE A 566 13.39 -20.68 9.96
CA ILE A 566 13.40 -21.71 8.92
C ILE A 566 12.01 -22.35 8.84
N TYR A 567 11.52 -22.54 7.63
CA TYR A 567 10.28 -23.26 7.38
C TYR A 567 10.38 -24.71 7.88
N ASP A 568 9.39 -25.11 8.68
CA ASP A 568 9.33 -26.44 9.26
C ASP A 568 8.88 -27.46 8.19
N SER A 569 9.86 -28.00 7.44
CA SER A 569 9.67 -29.12 6.52
C SER A 569 10.59 -30.29 6.89
N PRO A 570 10.21 -31.54 6.54
CA PRO A 570 11.08 -32.69 6.69
C PRO A 570 12.38 -32.53 5.90
N ILE A 571 13.49 -32.87 6.55
CA ILE A 571 14.83 -32.81 5.97
C ILE A 571 14.98 -33.93 4.94
N GLN A 572 15.35 -33.60 3.70
CA GLN A 572 15.48 -34.55 2.61
C GLN A 572 16.85 -35.27 2.60
N SER A 573 17.89 -34.65 3.18
CA SER A 573 19.25 -35.20 3.19
C SER A 573 20.14 -34.61 4.28
N ASN A 574 21.30 -35.24 4.51
CA ASN A 574 22.34 -34.71 5.42
C ASN A 574 22.89 -33.35 4.97
N VAL A 575 23.01 -33.12 3.65
CA VAL A 575 23.47 -31.81 3.12
C VAL A 575 22.44 -30.72 3.40
N GLU A 576 21.14 -31.04 3.34
CA GLU A 576 20.09 -30.09 3.74
C GLU A 576 20.17 -29.75 5.23
N ALA A 577 20.42 -30.72 6.11
CA ALA A 577 20.57 -30.46 7.55
C ALA A 577 21.72 -29.47 7.83
N LYS A 578 22.87 -29.66 7.17
CA LYS A 578 24.02 -28.73 7.26
C LYS A 578 23.71 -27.37 6.65
N LEU A 579 23.01 -27.35 5.51
CA LEU A 579 22.59 -26.11 4.87
C LEU A 579 21.67 -25.29 5.78
N ARG A 580 20.69 -25.91 6.44
CA ARG A 580 19.80 -25.21 7.38
C ARG A 580 20.59 -24.56 8.52
N GLN A 581 21.66 -25.19 9.01
CA GLN A 581 22.55 -24.57 10.00
C GLN A 581 23.31 -23.38 9.41
N LEU A 582 23.86 -23.50 8.20
CA LEU A 582 24.50 -22.37 7.52
C LEU A 582 23.52 -21.20 7.30
N LEU A 583 22.26 -21.48 6.94
CA LEU A 583 21.24 -20.43 6.80
C LEU A 583 21.00 -19.70 8.13
N ILE A 584 21.00 -20.43 9.26
CA ILE A 584 20.90 -19.84 10.60
C ILE A 584 22.11 -18.94 10.88
N GLU A 585 23.32 -19.41 10.59
CA GLU A 585 24.57 -18.64 10.80
C GLU A 585 24.62 -17.37 9.94
N LEU A 586 24.14 -17.44 8.70
CA LEU A 586 24.06 -16.29 7.78
C LEU A 586 22.87 -15.36 8.08
N GLY A 587 21.93 -15.78 8.94
CA GLY A 587 20.72 -15.04 9.24
C GLY A 587 20.95 -13.78 10.10
N ASN A 588 19.95 -12.91 10.14
CA ASN A 588 19.94 -11.55 10.73
C ASN A 588 20.67 -10.47 9.93
N GLU A 589 21.80 -10.78 9.29
CA GLU A 589 22.60 -9.77 8.57
C GLU A 589 22.49 -9.89 7.06
N LYS A 590 22.60 -11.10 6.51
CA LYS A 590 22.77 -11.31 5.06
C LYS A 590 21.52 -11.83 4.34
N ILE A 591 20.55 -12.37 5.07
CA ILE A 591 19.35 -13.00 4.52
C ILE A 591 18.10 -12.32 5.06
N LEU A 592 17.26 -11.83 4.15
CA LEU A 592 15.90 -11.37 4.48
C LEU A 592 14.89 -12.51 4.30
N GLY A 593 14.90 -13.13 3.13
CA GLY A 593 14.09 -14.28 2.74
C GLY A 593 14.79 -15.05 1.63
N ILE A 594 14.73 -16.38 1.71
CA ILE A 594 15.45 -17.29 0.80
C ILE A 594 14.69 -18.61 0.62
N GLN A 595 14.82 -19.20 -0.57
CA GLN A 595 14.55 -20.61 -0.80
C GLN A 595 15.77 -21.26 -1.46
N VAL A 596 16.02 -22.52 -1.13
CA VAL A 596 17.04 -23.34 -1.77
C VAL A 596 16.41 -24.68 -2.13
N CYS A 597 16.53 -25.07 -3.40
CA CYS A 597 16.13 -26.38 -3.87
C CYS A 597 17.23 -26.99 -4.74
N ALA A 598 17.54 -28.27 -4.54
CA ALA A 598 18.54 -28.97 -5.33
C ALA A 598 18.12 -30.39 -5.67
N TYR A 599 18.51 -30.83 -6.86
CA TYR A 599 18.35 -32.18 -7.37
C TYR A 599 19.70 -32.85 -7.52
N LYS A 600 19.77 -34.14 -7.18
CA LYS A 600 20.92 -35.01 -7.48
C LYS A 600 20.37 -36.36 -7.94
N ASP A 601 20.85 -36.81 -9.09
CA ASP A 601 20.42 -38.07 -9.70
C ASP A 601 18.89 -38.15 -9.88
N GLY A 602 18.29 -37.03 -10.27
CA GLY A 602 16.84 -36.87 -10.44
C GLY A 602 16.01 -36.80 -9.14
N LYS A 603 16.63 -36.92 -7.96
CA LYS A 603 15.93 -36.85 -6.66
C LYS A 603 16.13 -35.48 -6.00
N VAL A 604 15.07 -34.98 -5.36
CA VAL A 604 15.14 -33.78 -4.52
C VAL A 604 15.97 -34.10 -3.27
N ILE A 605 17.07 -33.38 -3.09
CA ILE A 605 17.97 -33.55 -1.93
C ILE A 605 17.94 -32.35 -0.99
N ILE A 606 17.44 -31.20 -1.44
CA ILE A 606 17.28 -29.98 -0.66
C ILE A 606 15.93 -29.36 -1.06
N ASP A 607 15.10 -29.05 -0.07
CA ASP A 607 13.84 -28.31 -0.23
C ASP A 607 13.54 -27.49 1.03
N THR A 608 14.18 -26.32 1.11
CA THR A 608 14.12 -25.47 2.31
C THR A 608 13.83 -24.01 1.98
N ALA A 609 13.19 -23.33 2.92
CA ALA A 609 12.83 -21.93 2.86
C ALA A 609 13.09 -21.28 4.22
N ALA A 610 13.48 -20.01 4.23
CA ALA A 610 13.72 -19.27 5.46
C ALA A 610 13.46 -17.77 5.29
N GLY A 611 13.16 -17.09 6.40
CA GLY A 611 12.98 -15.65 6.45
C GLY A 611 11.59 -15.15 6.12
N VAL A 612 11.50 -13.91 5.66
CA VAL A 612 10.23 -13.18 5.44
C VAL A 612 10.09 -12.65 4.03
N LEU A 613 8.85 -12.41 3.60
CA LEU A 613 8.52 -11.96 2.24
C LEU A 613 9.11 -10.58 1.90
N GLY A 614 9.32 -9.69 2.87
CA GLY A 614 9.91 -8.39 2.62
C GLY A 614 10.30 -7.65 3.90
N ARG A 615 11.00 -6.52 3.76
CA ARG A 615 11.46 -5.72 4.91
C ARG A 615 10.32 -5.26 5.81
N TYR A 616 9.16 -4.93 5.24
CA TYR A 616 7.96 -4.54 5.98
C TYR A 616 6.81 -5.56 5.86
N ASP A 617 7.09 -6.73 5.26
CA ASP A 617 6.15 -7.82 5.15
C ASP A 617 6.68 -9.00 5.98
N PRO A 618 6.23 -9.15 7.25
CA PRO A 618 6.77 -10.13 8.17
C PRO A 618 6.24 -11.56 7.91
N ARG A 619 5.40 -11.76 6.89
CA ARG A 619 4.88 -13.08 6.56
C ARG A 619 6.06 -14.01 6.23
N PRO A 620 6.06 -15.25 6.74
CA PRO A 620 7.17 -16.17 6.54
C PRO A 620 7.25 -16.60 5.07
N VAL A 621 8.47 -16.74 4.56
CA VAL A 621 8.71 -17.37 3.26
C VAL A 621 8.24 -18.82 3.33
N GLN A 622 7.41 -19.19 2.37
CA GLN A 622 6.93 -20.55 2.15
C GLN A 622 7.66 -21.19 0.96
N PRO A 623 7.69 -22.51 0.81
CA PRO A 623 8.30 -23.16 -0.35
C PRO A 623 7.69 -22.78 -1.71
N ASP A 624 6.44 -22.32 -1.75
CA ASP A 624 5.73 -21.82 -2.94
C ASP A 624 5.75 -20.28 -3.08
N THR A 625 6.51 -19.59 -2.23
CA THR A 625 6.73 -18.15 -2.36
C THR A 625 7.38 -17.83 -3.70
N LEU A 626 6.88 -16.77 -4.34
CA LEU A 626 7.33 -16.29 -5.64
C LEU A 626 8.32 -15.15 -5.46
N PHE A 627 9.59 -15.44 -5.72
CA PHE A 627 10.67 -14.46 -5.64
C PHE A 627 10.87 -13.75 -6.98
N PRO A 628 11.11 -12.43 -6.98
CA PRO A 628 11.54 -11.73 -8.17
C PRO A 628 12.94 -12.19 -8.58
N VAL A 629 13.08 -12.78 -9.75
CA VAL A 629 14.36 -13.28 -10.28
C VAL A 629 14.80 -12.47 -11.50
N PHE A 630 15.95 -11.82 -11.37
CA PHE A 630 16.56 -10.98 -12.42
C PHE A 630 17.55 -11.81 -13.22
N SER A 631 17.58 -11.67 -14.55
CA SER A 631 18.46 -12.40 -15.48
C SER A 631 18.32 -13.92 -15.50
N VAL A 632 17.88 -14.57 -14.43
CA VAL A 632 17.60 -16.01 -14.37
C VAL A 632 16.60 -16.44 -15.45
N THR A 633 15.63 -15.58 -15.78
CA THR A 633 14.63 -15.84 -16.83
C THR A 633 15.21 -15.89 -18.25
N LYS A 634 16.45 -15.41 -18.47
CA LYS A 634 17.12 -15.55 -19.76
C LYS A 634 17.35 -17.02 -20.10
N GLY A 635 17.72 -17.85 -19.11
CA GLY A 635 17.86 -19.29 -19.29
C GLY A 635 16.54 -19.94 -19.70
N ILE A 636 15.44 -19.57 -19.03
CA ILE A 636 14.09 -20.06 -19.36
C ILE A 636 13.69 -19.66 -20.78
N THR A 637 13.91 -18.39 -21.13
CA THR A 637 13.60 -17.84 -22.46
C THR A 637 14.45 -18.50 -23.55
N ALA A 638 15.74 -18.74 -23.29
CA ALA A 638 16.62 -19.49 -24.19
C ALA A 638 16.15 -20.94 -24.37
N GLY A 639 15.70 -21.60 -23.29
CA GLY A 639 15.09 -22.92 -23.36
C GLY A 639 13.87 -22.95 -24.28
N MET A 640 13.03 -21.91 -24.28
CA MET A 640 11.88 -21.80 -25.20
C MET A 640 12.33 -21.66 -26.66
N VAL A 641 13.39 -20.88 -26.94
CA VAL A 641 13.97 -20.77 -28.28
C VAL A 641 14.49 -22.13 -28.75
N HIS A 642 15.24 -22.85 -27.92
CA HIS A 642 15.72 -24.20 -28.23
C HIS A 642 14.60 -25.21 -28.39
N TRP A 643 13.49 -25.06 -27.66
CA TRP A 643 12.31 -25.91 -27.82
C TRP A 643 11.68 -25.71 -29.21
N LEU A 644 11.59 -24.47 -29.70
CA LEU A 644 11.15 -24.20 -31.07
C LEU A 644 12.11 -24.77 -32.13
N VAL A 645 13.42 -24.73 -31.86
CA VAL A 645 14.44 -25.36 -32.73
C VAL A 645 14.25 -26.88 -32.77
N ASP A 646 14.06 -27.53 -31.62
CA ASP A 646 13.81 -28.98 -31.52
C ASP A 646 12.53 -29.40 -32.25
N LYS A 647 11.50 -28.55 -32.26
CA LYS A 647 10.25 -28.76 -33.01
C LYS A 647 10.36 -28.40 -34.50
N GLY A 648 11.53 -28.00 -34.97
CA GLY A 648 11.76 -27.62 -36.37
C GLY A 648 11.04 -26.34 -36.81
N LYS A 649 10.63 -25.48 -35.85
CA LYS A 649 9.96 -24.20 -36.11
C LYS A 649 10.95 -23.05 -36.33
N LEU A 650 12.20 -23.24 -35.93
CA LEU A 650 13.24 -22.22 -35.93
C LEU A 650 14.59 -22.87 -36.23
N LYS A 651 15.51 -22.15 -36.88
CA LYS A 651 16.92 -22.56 -36.98
C LYS A 651 17.84 -21.53 -36.33
N LEU A 652 18.87 -22.01 -35.62
CA LEU A 652 19.85 -21.14 -34.95
C LEU A 652 20.63 -20.22 -35.92
N THR A 653 20.82 -20.67 -37.16
CA THR A 653 21.54 -19.93 -38.21
C THR A 653 20.63 -19.04 -39.07
N GLU A 654 19.32 -19.05 -38.82
CA GLU A 654 18.36 -18.22 -39.54
C GLU A 654 18.46 -16.76 -39.11
N THR A 655 18.28 -15.85 -40.06
CA THR A 655 18.29 -14.42 -39.80
C THR A 655 16.99 -14.00 -39.14
N ILE A 656 17.07 -13.11 -38.14
CA ILE A 656 15.89 -12.65 -37.41
C ILE A 656 14.92 -11.92 -38.36
N ALA A 657 15.43 -11.19 -39.35
CA ALA A 657 14.61 -10.52 -40.36
C ALA A 657 13.74 -11.48 -41.20
N ASN A 658 14.12 -12.75 -41.36
CA ASN A 658 13.29 -13.73 -42.07
C ASN A 658 12.11 -14.21 -41.20
N ILE A 659 12.30 -14.24 -39.89
CA ILE A 659 11.31 -14.71 -38.92
C ILE A 659 10.37 -13.55 -38.55
N TRP A 660 10.96 -12.37 -38.32
CA TRP A 660 10.32 -11.13 -37.89
C TRP A 660 10.66 -10.02 -38.90
N PRO A 661 9.86 -9.87 -39.98
CA PRO A 661 10.16 -8.95 -41.08
C PRO A 661 10.36 -7.49 -40.66
N GLU A 662 9.62 -7.01 -39.66
CA GLU A 662 9.71 -5.66 -39.12
C GLU A 662 11.07 -5.38 -38.44
N PHE A 663 11.83 -6.42 -38.12
CA PHE A 663 13.19 -6.31 -37.59
C PHE A 663 14.23 -5.98 -38.67
N SER A 664 13.89 -5.99 -39.96
CA SER A 664 14.81 -5.68 -41.05
C SER A 664 15.28 -4.21 -41.04
N GLY A 665 16.46 -3.95 -41.61
CA GLY A 665 17.03 -2.61 -41.77
C GLY A 665 18.11 -2.22 -40.75
N GLY A 666 18.89 -1.19 -41.06
CA GLY A 666 19.94 -0.67 -40.17
C GLY A 666 21.06 -1.68 -39.86
N ASN A 667 21.47 -2.48 -40.85
CA ASN A 667 22.46 -3.57 -40.72
C ASN A 667 22.03 -4.75 -39.83
N LYS A 668 20.72 -4.90 -39.59
CA LYS A 668 20.18 -6.02 -38.78
C LYS A 668 19.87 -7.28 -39.58
N ASP A 669 19.88 -7.21 -40.90
CA ASP A 669 19.55 -8.34 -41.78
C ASP A 669 20.54 -9.51 -41.65
N ILE A 670 21.74 -9.24 -41.13
CA ILE A 670 22.77 -10.25 -40.82
C ILE A 670 22.65 -10.84 -39.42
N ILE A 671 21.78 -10.30 -38.55
CA ILE A 671 21.60 -10.80 -37.19
C ILE A 671 20.85 -12.13 -37.25
N LYS A 672 21.50 -13.18 -36.74
CA LYS A 672 20.95 -14.54 -36.65
C LYS A 672 20.46 -14.83 -35.24
N VAL A 673 19.63 -15.86 -35.10
CA VAL A 673 19.10 -16.30 -33.80
C VAL A 673 20.22 -16.55 -32.78
N HIS A 674 21.31 -17.24 -33.17
CA HIS A 674 22.43 -17.49 -32.27
C HIS A 674 23.15 -16.21 -31.80
N HIS A 675 23.22 -15.15 -32.62
CA HIS A 675 23.80 -13.87 -32.20
C HIS A 675 23.04 -13.24 -31.02
N VAL A 676 21.73 -13.47 -30.90
CA VAL A 676 20.96 -13.01 -29.74
C VAL A 676 21.24 -13.91 -28.54
N LEU A 677 21.19 -15.23 -28.73
CA LEU A 677 21.40 -16.21 -27.65
C LEU A 677 22.79 -16.10 -27.00
N ASN A 678 23.83 -15.85 -27.78
CA ASN A 678 25.20 -15.73 -27.30
C ASN A 678 25.61 -14.29 -26.96
N HIS A 679 24.66 -13.33 -26.92
CA HIS A 679 24.92 -11.93 -26.62
C HIS A 679 25.82 -11.16 -27.61
N SER A 680 25.88 -11.54 -28.89
CA SER A 680 26.68 -10.88 -29.93
C SER A 680 25.89 -10.06 -30.96
N SER A 681 24.60 -9.78 -30.75
CA SER A 681 23.75 -9.11 -31.76
C SER A 681 24.07 -7.62 -31.99
N GLY A 682 24.82 -6.98 -31.08
CA GLY A 682 25.07 -5.53 -31.08
C GLY A 682 23.92 -4.68 -30.51
N LEU A 683 22.79 -5.27 -30.11
CA LEU A 683 21.61 -4.57 -29.57
C LEU A 683 21.52 -4.63 -28.03
N HIS A 684 22.67 -4.61 -27.36
CA HIS A 684 22.77 -4.84 -25.91
C HIS A 684 22.19 -3.71 -25.05
N ASN A 685 22.23 -2.46 -25.53
CA ASN A 685 21.80 -1.27 -24.79
C ASN A 685 20.49 -0.63 -25.28
N THR A 686 19.79 -1.22 -26.25
CA THR A 686 18.65 -0.60 -26.96
C THR A 686 17.52 -0.12 -26.05
N MET A 687 17.28 -0.76 -24.91
CA MET A 687 16.23 -0.35 -23.97
C MET A 687 16.65 0.77 -23.00
N SER A 688 17.91 1.20 -23.02
CA SER A 688 18.45 2.18 -22.06
C SER A 688 17.78 3.54 -22.19
N ASP A 689 17.51 3.98 -23.42
CA ASP A 689 16.86 5.27 -23.68
C ASP A 689 15.37 5.24 -23.32
N VAL A 690 14.68 4.11 -23.52
CA VAL A 690 13.30 3.90 -23.06
C VAL A 690 13.24 3.99 -21.54
N ILE A 691 14.17 3.36 -20.84
CA ILE A 691 14.22 3.41 -19.37
C ILE A 691 14.56 4.82 -18.87
N ARG A 692 15.45 5.54 -19.56
CA ARG A 692 15.78 6.93 -19.19
C ARG A 692 14.61 7.88 -19.45
N SER A 693 13.86 7.65 -20.53
CA SER A 693 12.83 8.55 -21.01
C SER A 693 11.44 8.25 -20.49
N ASN A 694 11.05 7.00 -20.25
CA ASN A 694 9.80 6.58 -19.61
C ASN A 694 9.87 5.08 -19.24
N PRO A 695 10.39 4.71 -18.06
CA PRO A 695 10.46 3.34 -17.56
C PRO A 695 9.16 2.55 -17.66
N LEU A 696 7.98 3.17 -17.59
CA LEU A 696 6.72 2.44 -17.67
C LEU A 696 6.40 1.93 -19.09
N LEU A 697 7.09 2.44 -20.14
CA LEU A 697 6.94 1.91 -21.49
C LEU A 697 7.43 0.46 -21.60
N ILE A 698 8.34 0.03 -20.73
CA ILE A 698 8.79 -1.37 -20.71
C ILE A 698 7.67 -2.34 -20.26
N CYS A 699 6.57 -1.80 -19.70
CA CYS A 699 5.38 -2.58 -19.39
C CYS A 699 4.54 -2.91 -20.63
N ASP A 700 4.73 -2.17 -21.72
CA ASP A 700 4.03 -2.40 -22.99
C ASP A 700 4.89 -3.33 -23.86
N TRP A 701 4.39 -4.56 -24.03
CA TRP A 701 5.07 -5.60 -24.79
C TRP A 701 5.28 -5.20 -26.25
N GLU A 702 4.22 -4.73 -26.91
CA GLU A 702 4.22 -4.44 -28.34
C GLU A 702 5.08 -3.20 -28.64
N GLU A 703 4.98 -2.15 -27.81
CA GLU A 703 5.83 -0.97 -27.97
C GLU A 703 7.32 -1.28 -27.73
N SER A 704 7.62 -2.17 -26.78
CA SER A 704 8.99 -2.63 -26.55
C SER A 704 9.53 -3.43 -27.74
N LEU A 705 8.73 -4.33 -28.33
CA LEU A 705 9.09 -5.03 -29.55
C LEU A 705 9.32 -4.07 -30.72
N HIS A 706 8.42 -3.10 -30.93
CA HIS A 706 8.59 -2.07 -31.94
C HIS A 706 9.87 -1.24 -31.73
N HIS A 707 10.21 -0.91 -30.49
CA HIS A 707 11.44 -0.19 -30.19
C HIS A 707 12.68 -1.00 -30.57
N ILE A 708 12.71 -2.29 -30.22
CA ILE A 708 13.77 -3.23 -30.62
C ILE A 708 13.86 -3.32 -32.15
N ALA A 709 12.73 -3.46 -32.83
CA ALA A 709 12.66 -3.53 -34.30
C ALA A 709 13.13 -2.25 -35.00
N ARG A 710 13.05 -1.08 -34.36
CA ARG A 710 13.54 0.20 -34.92
C ARG A 710 14.96 0.56 -34.52
N SER A 711 15.53 -0.11 -33.52
CA SER A 711 16.87 0.16 -33.01
C SER A 711 17.97 -0.18 -34.03
N VAL A 712 19.18 0.35 -33.85
CA VAL A 712 20.35 0.02 -34.69
C VAL A 712 21.41 -0.65 -33.81
N PRO A 713 22.12 -1.69 -34.30
CA PRO A 713 23.21 -2.29 -33.55
C PRO A 713 24.31 -1.27 -33.27
N GLU A 714 24.75 -1.16 -32.02
CA GLU A 714 25.86 -0.28 -31.65
C GLU A 714 27.20 -0.82 -32.17
N THR A 715 27.27 -2.12 -32.40
CA THR A 715 28.48 -2.85 -32.77
C THR A 715 28.12 -3.85 -33.87
N GLU A 716 29.11 -4.24 -34.68
CA GLU A 716 28.87 -5.19 -35.77
C GLU A 716 28.35 -6.52 -35.23
N PRO A 717 27.18 -7.02 -35.69
CA PRO A 717 26.64 -8.29 -35.25
C PRO A 717 27.62 -9.47 -35.42
N GLY A 718 27.81 -10.25 -34.36
CA GLY A 718 28.74 -11.38 -34.35
C GLY A 718 30.18 -11.04 -33.96
N SER A 719 30.56 -9.76 -33.97
CA SER A 719 31.97 -9.35 -33.73
C SER A 719 32.42 -9.50 -32.28
N GLN A 720 31.53 -9.26 -31.31
CA GLN A 720 31.88 -9.27 -29.88
C GLN A 720 30.69 -9.67 -29.00
N GLN A 721 30.98 -10.30 -27.86
CA GLN A 721 29.99 -10.72 -26.88
C GLN A 721 29.79 -9.63 -25.81
N LEU A 722 28.72 -8.85 -25.93
CA LEU A 722 28.34 -7.79 -24.98
C LEU A 722 27.03 -8.13 -24.29
N TYR A 723 27.03 -8.17 -22.96
CA TYR A 723 25.88 -8.67 -22.20
C TYR A 723 24.61 -7.85 -22.44
N HIS A 724 23.56 -8.52 -22.92
CA HIS A 724 22.25 -7.89 -23.15
C HIS A 724 21.43 -7.94 -21.87
N TYR A 725 21.46 -6.87 -21.08
CA TYR A 725 20.83 -6.84 -19.77
C TYR A 725 19.31 -7.02 -19.83
N LEU A 726 18.63 -6.17 -20.61
CA LEU A 726 17.18 -6.14 -20.74
C LEU A 726 16.70 -6.52 -22.14
N SER A 727 17.40 -6.05 -23.18
CA SER A 727 17.02 -6.28 -24.58
C SER A 727 16.95 -7.76 -24.97
N PHE A 728 17.72 -8.64 -24.31
CA PHE A 728 17.68 -10.09 -24.52
C PHE A 728 16.25 -10.66 -24.49
N GLY A 729 15.43 -10.19 -23.54
CA GLY A 729 14.09 -10.71 -23.30
C GLY A 729 13.15 -10.44 -24.47
N TRP A 730 13.14 -9.20 -24.97
CA TRP A 730 12.31 -8.82 -26.12
C TRP A 730 12.87 -9.32 -27.45
N LEU A 731 14.20 -9.42 -27.59
CA LEU A 731 14.81 -10.03 -28.79
C LEU A 731 14.40 -11.50 -28.92
N CYS A 732 14.60 -12.31 -27.87
CA CYS A 732 14.17 -13.71 -27.88
C CYS A 732 12.64 -13.82 -27.94
N GLY A 733 11.92 -12.98 -27.20
CA GLY A 733 10.46 -12.97 -27.17
C GLY A 733 9.83 -12.66 -28.53
N GLY A 734 10.35 -11.67 -29.25
CA GLY A 734 9.95 -11.36 -30.61
C GLY A 734 10.19 -12.54 -31.56
N VAL A 735 11.37 -13.17 -31.49
CA VAL A 735 11.67 -14.39 -32.25
C VAL A 735 10.68 -15.52 -31.93
N ILE A 736 10.37 -15.74 -30.64
CA ILE A 736 9.44 -16.78 -30.18
C ILE A 736 8.03 -16.54 -30.73
N GLU A 737 7.48 -15.33 -30.59
CA GLU A 737 6.12 -15.04 -31.05
C GLU A 737 5.98 -15.17 -32.56
N HIS A 738 6.94 -14.64 -33.32
CA HIS A 738 6.89 -14.67 -34.79
C HIS A 738 7.16 -16.08 -35.36
N ALA A 739 8.10 -16.84 -34.79
CA ALA A 739 8.38 -18.21 -35.26
C ALA A 739 7.25 -19.19 -34.92
N SER A 740 6.57 -18.99 -33.79
CA SER A 740 5.50 -19.90 -33.34
C SER A 740 4.10 -19.50 -33.80
N GLY A 741 3.86 -18.21 -34.07
CA GLY A 741 2.53 -17.64 -34.30
C GLY A 741 1.65 -17.58 -33.05
N LYS A 742 2.22 -17.83 -31.86
CA LYS A 742 1.53 -17.79 -30.55
C LYS A 742 2.12 -16.70 -29.67
N LYS A 743 1.36 -16.28 -28.65
CA LYS A 743 1.87 -15.32 -27.65
C LYS A 743 2.95 -15.94 -26.77
N PHE A 744 3.87 -15.11 -26.29
CA PHE A 744 5.02 -15.52 -25.47
C PHE A 744 4.60 -16.39 -24.28
N GLN A 745 3.51 -15.99 -23.60
CA GLN A 745 2.98 -16.71 -22.44
C GLN A 745 2.49 -18.12 -22.79
N GLU A 746 1.85 -18.30 -23.95
CA GLU A 746 1.37 -19.61 -24.40
C GLU A 746 2.54 -20.56 -24.67
N ILE A 747 3.65 -20.05 -25.24
CA ILE A 747 4.85 -20.86 -25.45
C ILE A 747 5.52 -21.19 -24.12
N LEU A 748 5.52 -20.27 -23.15
CA LEU A 748 6.05 -20.56 -21.81
C LEU A 748 5.25 -21.69 -21.15
N GLU A 749 3.93 -21.66 -21.29
CA GLU A 749 3.02 -22.69 -20.79
C GLU A 749 3.26 -24.06 -21.47
N ASP A 750 3.24 -24.09 -22.80
CA ASP A 750 3.39 -25.30 -23.61
C ASP A 750 4.78 -25.95 -23.48
N ALA A 751 5.84 -25.14 -23.48
CA ALA A 751 7.22 -25.64 -23.54
C ALA A 751 7.75 -26.02 -22.15
N ILE A 752 7.37 -25.26 -21.10
CA ILE A 752 8.03 -25.33 -19.78
C ILE A 752 7.03 -25.66 -18.68
N ILE A 753 5.98 -24.85 -18.48
CA ILE A 753 5.12 -24.95 -17.28
C ILE A 753 4.39 -26.28 -17.19
N HIS A 754 3.60 -26.62 -18.22
CA HIS A 754 2.77 -27.83 -18.22
C HIS A 754 3.59 -29.12 -18.27
N PRO A 755 4.64 -29.24 -19.10
CA PRO A 755 5.50 -30.42 -19.06
C PRO A 755 6.09 -30.64 -17.66
N LEU A 756 6.58 -29.60 -17.00
CA LEU A 756 7.25 -29.70 -15.69
C LEU A 756 6.32 -29.81 -14.50
N ASN A 757 5.00 -29.66 -14.68
CA ASN A 757 4.03 -29.65 -13.60
C ASN A 757 4.42 -28.63 -12.50
N ILE A 758 4.74 -27.40 -12.94
CA ILE A 758 5.15 -26.27 -12.09
C ILE A 758 4.12 -25.14 -12.13
N GLU A 759 2.85 -25.48 -12.37
CA GLU A 759 1.74 -24.54 -12.44
C GLU A 759 1.69 -23.66 -11.18
N GLY A 760 1.66 -22.36 -11.43
CA GLY A 760 1.56 -21.36 -10.40
C GLY A 760 2.81 -21.14 -9.56
N GLU A 761 3.95 -21.72 -9.95
CA GLU A 761 5.26 -21.52 -9.30
C GLU A 761 6.32 -20.84 -10.18
N LEU A 762 6.01 -20.56 -11.44
CA LEU A 762 6.86 -19.81 -12.35
C LEU A 762 6.02 -18.91 -13.25
N TYR A 763 6.35 -17.62 -13.27
CA TYR A 763 5.72 -16.61 -14.09
C TYR A 763 6.74 -15.65 -14.69
N ILE A 764 6.47 -15.17 -15.91
CA ILE A 764 7.13 -14.00 -16.51
C ILE A 764 6.00 -13.02 -16.83
N GLY A 765 5.76 -12.06 -15.92
CA GLY A 765 4.50 -11.34 -15.86
C GLY A 765 3.44 -12.11 -15.06
N ILE A 766 3.17 -11.68 -13.83
CA ILE A 766 2.25 -12.39 -12.94
C ILE A 766 0.78 -12.14 -13.31
N PRO A 767 -0.11 -13.14 -13.19
CA PRO A 767 -1.54 -12.92 -13.27
C PRO A 767 -2.06 -12.28 -11.96
N PRO A 768 -3.23 -11.63 -11.97
CA PRO A 768 -3.89 -11.21 -10.74
C PRO A 768 -4.27 -12.40 -9.84
N GLY A 769 -4.25 -12.20 -8.52
CA GLY A 769 -4.63 -13.20 -7.52
C GLY A 769 -3.46 -13.96 -6.88
N VAL A 770 -2.22 -13.69 -7.28
CA VAL A 770 -1.00 -14.31 -6.72
C VAL A 770 -0.24 -13.40 -5.75
N GLU A 771 -0.73 -12.18 -5.53
CA GLU A 771 -0.07 -11.10 -4.76
C GLU A 771 0.30 -11.52 -3.34
N SER A 772 -0.49 -12.40 -2.74
CA SER A 772 -0.24 -12.93 -1.40
C SER A 772 1.03 -13.79 -1.29
N ARG A 773 1.57 -14.31 -2.40
CA ARG A 773 2.77 -15.16 -2.43
C ARG A 773 4.03 -14.43 -2.89
N LEU A 774 3.95 -13.15 -3.21
CA LEU A 774 5.08 -12.39 -3.76
C LEU A 774 6.05 -11.96 -2.66
N ALA A 775 7.34 -12.18 -2.89
CA ALA A 775 8.40 -11.56 -2.10
C ALA A 775 8.78 -10.18 -2.68
N THR A 776 9.13 -9.25 -1.78
CA THR A 776 9.59 -7.88 -2.08
C THR A 776 11.11 -7.82 -2.12
N LEU A 777 11.68 -7.39 -3.25
CA LEU A 777 13.11 -7.20 -3.39
C LEU A 777 13.57 -6.00 -2.55
N THR A 778 14.55 -6.21 -1.67
CA THR A 778 15.14 -5.18 -0.83
C THR A 778 16.60 -5.01 -1.19
N LEU A 779 17.07 -3.76 -1.27
CA LEU A 779 18.47 -3.45 -1.50
C LEU A 779 19.26 -3.45 -0.18
N ASP A 780 20.44 -4.07 -0.16
CA ASP A 780 21.41 -3.87 0.91
C ASP A 780 22.14 -2.53 0.73
N LYS A 781 21.94 -1.61 1.68
CA LYS A 781 22.54 -0.27 1.63
C LYS A 781 24.05 -0.29 1.89
N GLU A 782 24.54 -1.21 2.72
CA GLU A 782 25.97 -1.29 3.07
C GLU A 782 26.77 -1.87 1.89
N GLU A 783 26.25 -2.90 1.22
CA GLU A 783 26.87 -3.41 -0.01
C GLU A 783 26.81 -2.40 -1.17
N LEU A 784 25.72 -1.63 -1.30
CA LEU A 784 25.67 -0.53 -2.26
C LEU A 784 26.74 0.55 -1.96
N GLN A 785 26.94 0.88 -0.68
CA GLN A 785 27.96 1.84 -0.26
C GLN A 785 29.37 1.33 -0.60
N ASN A 786 29.65 0.06 -0.33
CA ASN A 786 30.91 -0.59 -0.71
C ASN A 786 31.14 -0.56 -2.23
N LEU A 787 30.09 -0.75 -3.05
CA LEU A 787 30.15 -0.61 -4.51
C LEU A 787 30.50 0.81 -4.96
N LEU A 788 29.97 1.83 -4.25
CA LEU A 788 30.25 3.24 -4.53
C LEU A 788 31.69 3.62 -4.14
N GLU A 789 32.27 2.99 -3.12
CA GLU A 789 33.66 3.22 -2.70
C GLU A 789 34.69 2.58 -3.66
N ILE A 790 34.36 1.43 -4.27
CA ILE A 790 35.18 0.78 -5.31
C ILE A 790 35.36 1.68 -6.56
N ARG A 791 34.44 2.63 -6.78
CA ARG A 791 34.41 3.57 -7.93
C ARG A 791 35.58 4.57 -7.97
N GLY A 792 36.35 4.69 -6.89
CA GLY A 792 37.45 5.66 -6.77
C GLY A 792 38.78 5.27 -7.42
N ARG A 793 38.90 4.13 -8.12
CA ARG A 793 40.17 3.66 -8.70
C ARG A 793 40.32 4.06 -10.19
N PRO A 794 41.46 4.67 -10.59
CA PRO A 794 41.66 5.28 -11.91
C PRO A 794 41.89 4.30 -13.09
N GLU A 795 41.87 2.98 -12.88
CA GLU A 795 42.23 1.96 -13.89
C GLU A 795 41.05 1.38 -14.69
N MET A 796 39.90 2.07 -14.75
CA MET A 796 38.65 1.51 -15.31
C MET A 796 38.27 2.05 -16.71
N PRO A 797 37.69 1.22 -17.60
CA PRO A 797 37.32 1.61 -18.98
C PRO A 797 36.19 2.65 -19.03
N SER A 798 36.17 3.47 -20.09
CA SER A 798 35.24 4.59 -20.27
C SER A 798 33.74 4.20 -20.33
N SER A 799 33.42 2.94 -20.62
CA SER A 799 32.05 2.40 -20.56
C SER A 799 31.45 2.37 -19.14
N LEU A 800 32.31 2.31 -18.12
CA LEU A 800 31.93 2.36 -16.70
C LEU A 800 31.98 3.77 -16.09
N GLN A 801 32.48 4.76 -16.83
CA GLN A 801 32.42 6.18 -16.45
C GLN A 801 31.02 6.78 -16.66
N GLN A 802 30.11 6.10 -17.37
CA GLN A 802 28.73 6.57 -17.47
C GLN A 802 28.00 6.35 -16.13
N ALA A 803 27.50 7.46 -15.59
CA ALA A 803 26.90 7.63 -14.26
C ALA A 803 25.81 6.62 -13.80
N ASN A 804 25.38 5.66 -14.63
CA ASN A 804 24.06 5.02 -14.56
C ASN A 804 23.94 3.73 -13.73
N PHE A 805 24.98 2.92 -13.48
CA PHE A 805 24.74 1.59 -12.88
C PHE A 805 24.29 1.65 -11.41
N ALA A 806 24.93 2.46 -10.57
CA ALA A 806 24.51 2.63 -9.18
C ALA A 806 23.14 3.34 -9.07
N GLU A 807 22.84 4.24 -10.01
CA GLU A 807 21.57 4.96 -10.08
C GLU A 807 20.42 4.04 -10.51
N ILE A 808 20.66 3.16 -11.49
CA ILE A 808 19.73 2.10 -11.89
C ILE A 808 19.59 1.09 -10.74
N ALA A 809 20.68 0.58 -10.17
CA ALA A 809 20.65 -0.41 -9.09
C ALA A 809 19.91 0.09 -7.83
N SER A 810 19.99 1.38 -7.50
CA SER A 810 19.26 1.96 -6.36
C SER A 810 17.75 2.12 -6.59
N ASN A 811 17.32 2.30 -7.84
CA ASN A 811 15.91 2.52 -8.21
C ASN A 811 15.22 1.25 -8.75
N LEU A 812 15.99 0.27 -9.24
CA LEU A 812 15.49 -0.95 -9.86
C LEU A 812 14.63 -1.79 -8.91
N PRO A 813 15.02 -2.05 -7.64
CA PRO A 813 14.18 -2.80 -6.71
C PRO A 813 12.83 -2.14 -6.51
N VAL A 814 12.82 -0.81 -6.36
CA VAL A 814 11.60 -0.02 -6.16
C VAL A 814 10.66 -0.16 -7.35
N LEU A 815 11.16 0.02 -8.57
CA LEU A 815 10.36 -0.09 -9.79
C LEU A 815 9.80 -1.51 -9.97
N PHE A 816 10.65 -2.53 -9.81
CA PHE A 816 10.27 -3.93 -10.00
C PHE A 816 9.41 -4.51 -8.86
N ASN A 817 9.32 -3.81 -7.72
CA ASN A 817 8.36 -4.14 -6.67
C ASN A 817 6.93 -3.68 -7.01
N THR A 818 6.74 -2.80 -8.01
CA THR A 818 5.41 -2.31 -8.38
C THR A 818 4.59 -3.35 -9.14
N LEU A 819 3.28 -3.43 -8.85
CA LEU A 819 2.43 -4.43 -9.51
C LEU A 819 2.28 -4.21 -11.02
N ASN A 820 2.45 -2.99 -11.53
CA ASN A 820 2.45 -2.74 -12.98
C ASN A 820 3.62 -3.47 -13.67
N ILE A 821 4.83 -3.34 -13.12
CA ILE A 821 6.02 -3.99 -13.66
C ILE A 821 5.94 -5.49 -13.40
N ARG A 822 5.56 -5.93 -12.19
CA ARG A 822 5.44 -7.37 -11.89
C ARG A 822 4.48 -8.10 -12.82
N ARG A 823 3.42 -7.44 -13.28
CA ARG A 823 2.43 -7.99 -14.25
C ARG A 823 2.89 -7.87 -15.71
N ALA A 824 3.93 -7.10 -16.01
CA ALA A 824 4.44 -6.95 -17.37
C ALA A 824 5.31 -8.14 -17.79
N ILE A 825 5.28 -8.47 -19.09
CA ILE A 825 6.12 -9.51 -19.66
C ILE A 825 7.49 -8.90 -19.96
N ILE A 826 8.49 -9.19 -19.12
CA ILE A 826 9.89 -8.76 -19.31
C ILE A 826 10.80 -9.99 -19.14
N PRO A 827 10.98 -10.81 -20.19
CA PRO A 827 11.60 -12.14 -20.11
C PRO A 827 13.08 -12.17 -19.71
N ALA A 828 13.72 -11.02 -19.52
CA ALA A 828 15.10 -10.90 -19.05
C ALA A 828 15.24 -10.43 -17.59
N ALA A 829 14.18 -9.91 -16.97
CA ALA A 829 14.29 -9.23 -15.68
C ALA A 829 13.04 -9.28 -14.77
N ASN A 830 11.89 -9.76 -15.25
CA ASN A 830 10.64 -9.80 -14.46
C ASN A 830 10.09 -11.23 -14.29
N GLY A 831 10.96 -12.16 -13.90
CA GLY A 831 10.54 -13.49 -13.48
C GLY A 831 10.06 -13.50 -12.04
N HIS A 832 9.03 -14.29 -11.75
CA HIS A 832 8.56 -14.58 -10.41
C HIS A 832 8.45 -16.09 -10.24
N CYS A 833 9.31 -16.70 -9.44
CA CYS A 833 9.29 -18.15 -9.27
C CYS A 833 9.75 -18.63 -7.89
N SER A 834 9.40 -19.87 -7.57
CA SER A 834 9.98 -20.61 -6.44
C SER A 834 11.30 -21.26 -6.83
N ALA A 835 12.16 -21.52 -5.84
CA ALA A 835 13.36 -22.31 -6.07
C ALA A 835 13.03 -23.74 -6.57
N ARG A 836 11.90 -24.33 -6.15
CA ARG A 836 11.46 -25.66 -6.60
C ARG A 836 11.23 -25.72 -8.10
N ALA A 837 10.48 -24.76 -8.64
CA ALA A 837 10.19 -24.69 -10.07
C ALA A 837 11.48 -24.49 -10.89
N LEU A 838 12.36 -23.60 -10.42
CA LEU A 838 13.62 -23.31 -11.09
C LEU A 838 14.61 -24.48 -11.05
N ALA A 839 14.77 -25.13 -9.89
CA ALA A 839 15.67 -26.29 -9.75
C ALA A 839 15.19 -27.47 -10.62
N ARG A 840 13.88 -27.68 -10.67
CA ARG A 840 13.26 -28.71 -11.52
C ARG A 840 13.47 -28.45 -13.00
N TYR A 841 13.36 -27.19 -13.43
CA TYR A 841 13.72 -26.79 -14.79
C TYR A 841 15.18 -27.15 -15.11
N TYR A 842 16.15 -26.73 -14.29
CA TYR A 842 17.56 -27.07 -14.52
C TYR A 842 17.87 -28.57 -14.37
N ALA A 843 17.15 -29.32 -13.53
CA ALA A 843 17.28 -30.78 -13.45
C ALA A 843 16.87 -31.46 -14.76
N SER A 844 15.84 -30.94 -15.44
CA SER A 844 15.47 -31.44 -16.77
C SER A 844 16.55 -31.12 -17.81
N LEU A 845 17.20 -29.96 -17.73
CA LEU A 845 18.29 -29.61 -18.64
C LEU A 845 19.52 -30.50 -18.41
N ALA A 846 19.87 -30.79 -17.16
CA ALA A 846 21.00 -31.67 -16.80
C ALA A 846 20.89 -33.06 -17.44
N THR A 847 19.66 -33.56 -17.62
CA THR A 847 19.36 -34.91 -18.14
C THR A 847 18.92 -34.92 -19.61
N GLY A 848 19.33 -33.91 -20.37
CA GLY A 848 19.06 -33.81 -21.81
C GLY A 848 17.59 -33.61 -22.15
N GLY A 849 16.83 -33.00 -21.23
CA GLY A 849 15.39 -32.77 -21.34
C GLY A 849 14.53 -33.83 -20.67
N SER A 850 15.11 -34.84 -20.01
CA SER A 850 14.33 -35.87 -19.31
C SER A 850 13.66 -35.30 -18.07
N MET A 851 12.39 -35.66 -17.86
CA MET A 851 11.62 -35.08 -16.77
C MET A 851 11.98 -35.74 -15.44
N PRO A 852 12.46 -34.98 -14.42
CA PRO A 852 12.71 -35.56 -13.11
C PRO A 852 11.40 -36.04 -12.48
N PRO A 853 11.42 -37.09 -11.63
CA PRO A 853 10.27 -37.50 -10.83
C PRO A 853 9.62 -36.31 -10.10
N PRO A 854 8.28 -36.29 -9.92
CA PRO A 854 7.61 -35.25 -9.14
C PRO A 854 8.18 -35.14 -7.72
N HIS A 855 8.06 -33.97 -7.11
CA HIS A 855 8.38 -33.80 -5.68
C HIS A 855 7.56 -34.78 -4.82
N SER A 856 8.13 -35.20 -3.69
CA SER A 856 7.46 -36.08 -2.74
C SER A 856 6.15 -35.48 -2.23
N SER A 857 5.17 -36.32 -1.87
CA SER A 857 3.91 -35.88 -1.23
C SER A 857 4.11 -35.18 0.12
N VAL A 858 5.31 -35.33 0.69
CA VAL A 858 5.75 -34.69 1.92
C VAL A 858 6.12 -33.21 1.72
N SER A 859 6.49 -32.80 0.50
CA SER A 859 6.74 -31.40 0.17
C SER A 859 5.41 -30.64 0.11
N LYS A 860 5.11 -29.85 1.16
CA LYS A 860 3.90 -29.04 1.26
C LYS A 860 4.21 -27.53 1.09
N PRO A 861 3.34 -26.76 0.41
CA PRO A 861 2.30 -27.24 -0.50
C PRO A 861 2.93 -28.04 -1.67
N LEU A 862 2.13 -28.87 -2.35
CA LEU A 862 2.62 -29.73 -3.44
C LEU A 862 3.05 -28.86 -4.64
N LEU A 863 4.17 -29.23 -5.28
CA LEU A 863 4.61 -28.54 -6.50
C LEU A 863 3.51 -28.62 -7.58
N GLY A 864 3.17 -27.48 -8.17
CA GLY A 864 2.17 -27.41 -9.25
C GLY A 864 0.72 -27.50 -8.76
N SER A 865 0.48 -27.49 -7.44
CA SER A 865 -0.89 -27.54 -6.89
C SER A 865 -1.65 -26.21 -7.00
N HIS A 866 -0.97 -25.14 -7.39
CA HIS A 866 -1.57 -23.83 -7.53
C HIS A 866 -2.24 -23.68 -8.90
N VAL A 867 -3.36 -22.96 -8.93
CA VAL A 867 -3.99 -22.59 -10.21
C VAL A 867 -3.07 -21.63 -10.95
N HIS A 868 -2.68 -21.98 -12.19
CA HIS A 868 -1.79 -21.14 -13.00
C HIS A 868 -2.35 -19.72 -13.16
N VAL A 869 -3.63 -19.61 -13.51
CA VAL A 869 -4.37 -18.34 -13.62
C VAL A 869 -5.53 -18.33 -12.62
N PRO A 870 -5.43 -17.60 -11.50
CA PRO A 870 -6.51 -17.52 -10.52
C PRO A 870 -7.80 -16.96 -11.14
N THR A 871 -8.95 -17.57 -10.83
CA THR A 871 -10.25 -17.03 -11.23
C THR A 871 -10.79 -16.09 -10.15
N PHE A 872 -11.18 -14.88 -10.53
CA PHE A 872 -11.83 -13.96 -9.60
C PHE A 872 -13.22 -14.49 -9.24
N PRO A 873 -13.60 -14.52 -7.95
CA PRO A 873 -14.99 -14.78 -7.59
C PRO A 873 -15.87 -13.65 -8.12
N SER A 874 -16.60 -13.91 -9.21
CA SER A 874 -17.71 -13.06 -9.60
C SER A 874 -18.83 -13.25 -8.57
N VAL A 875 -19.10 -12.22 -7.78
CA VAL A 875 -20.27 -12.24 -6.89
C VAL A 875 -21.50 -12.31 -7.78
N LYS A 876 -22.16 -13.49 -7.83
CA LYS A 876 -23.46 -13.63 -8.49
C LYS A 876 -24.40 -12.60 -7.87
N PRO A 877 -25.04 -11.72 -8.66
CA PRO A 877 -25.95 -10.72 -8.10
C PRO A 877 -27.06 -11.43 -7.32
N PRO A 878 -27.51 -10.88 -6.17
CA PRO A 878 -28.59 -11.48 -5.41
C PRO A 878 -29.81 -11.61 -6.31
N LYS A 879 -30.34 -12.84 -6.45
CA LYS A 879 -31.56 -13.12 -7.21
C LYS A 879 -32.71 -12.33 -6.61
N LYS A 880 -32.97 -11.12 -7.13
CA LYS A 880 -34.19 -10.36 -6.85
C LYS A 880 -35.36 -11.14 -7.43
N LYS A 881 -36.11 -11.85 -6.57
CA LYS A 881 -37.42 -12.42 -6.89
C LYS A 881 -38.37 -11.28 -7.27
N TRP A 882 -38.53 -11.03 -8.56
CA TRP A 882 -39.65 -10.24 -9.08
C TRP A 882 -40.72 -11.22 -9.57
N LYS A 883 -41.84 -11.27 -8.83
CA LYS A 883 -43.08 -11.90 -9.30
C LYS A 883 -43.59 -11.05 -10.46
N ILE A 884 -43.44 -11.54 -11.69
CA ILE A 884 -44.18 -11.01 -12.84
C ILE A 884 -45.46 -11.85 -12.94
N LYS A 885 -46.61 -11.17 -12.86
CA LYS A 885 -47.93 -11.72 -13.18
C LYS A 885 -47.99 -11.99 -14.69
N GLU A 886 -48.54 -13.15 -15.02
CA GLU A 886 -48.75 -13.67 -16.38
C GLU A 886 -49.64 -12.77 -17.24
N THR A 887 -49.27 -12.66 -18.53
CA THR A 887 -50.23 -12.63 -19.64
C THR A 887 -49.64 -13.40 -20.84
N VAL A 888 -50.13 -14.64 -21.00
CA VAL A 888 -50.43 -15.40 -22.24
C VAL A 888 -49.48 -15.31 -23.45
N SER A 889 -48.84 -16.44 -23.82
CA SER A 889 -49.19 -17.23 -25.02
C SER A 889 -48.13 -18.27 -25.41
N ALA A 890 -48.55 -19.54 -25.28
CA ALA A 890 -48.33 -20.70 -26.16
C ALA A 890 -46.95 -21.40 -26.32
N TYR A 891 -47.07 -22.73 -26.26
CA TYR A 891 -46.15 -23.80 -26.67
C TYR A 891 -45.01 -24.22 -25.72
N ALA A 892 -45.37 -25.04 -24.72
CA ALA A 892 -44.80 -26.39 -24.56
C ALA A 892 -45.58 -27.18 -23.49
N GLN A 893 -46.34 -28.17 -23.95
CA GLN A 893 -47.09 -29.12 -23.14
C GLN A 893 -46.20 -30.28 -22.65
N ASN A 894 -46.55 -30.78 -21.45
CA ASN A 894 -46.41 -32.17 -20.95
C ASN A 894 -45.00 -32.63 -20.52
N LYS A 895 -44.74 -33.15 -19.31
CA LYS A 895 -45.51 -33.84 -18.24
C LYS A 895 -44.80 -33.58 -16.89
N ARG A 896 -45.45 -33.11 -15.81
CA ARG A 896 -46.07 -33.86 -14.67
C ARG A 896 -45.19 -34.98 -14.07
N LEU A 897 -45.06 -35.22 -12.75
CA LEU A 897 -45.34 -34.56 -11.44
C LEU A 897 -44.99 -35.63 -10.36
N LEU A 898 -44.45 -35.22 -9.19
CA LEU A 898 -44.61 -35.81 -7.82
C LEU A 898 -44.20 -37.29 -7.56
N SER A 899 -43.77 -37.79 -6.41
CA SER A 899 -43.33 -37.34 -5.07
C SER A 899 -43.09 -38.60 -4.21
N SER A 900 -42.33 -38.47 -3.12
CA SER A 900 -42.46 -39.15 -1.80
C SER A 900 -41.70 -40.47 -1.47
N ASN A 901 -41.22 -40.49 -0.21
CA ASN A 901 -41.01 -41.61 0.75
C ASN A 901 -39.70 -42.45 0.66
N THR A 902 -38.75 -42.30 1.59
CA THR A 902 -38.54 -42.88 2.96
C THR A 902 -37.89 -44.28 2.99
N ASN A 903 -36.70 -44.34 3.63
CA ASN A 903 -36.00 -45.43 4.35
C ASN A 903 -35.71 -46.79 3.67
N GLY A 904 -34.44 -47.23 3.80
CA GLY A 904 -34.07 -48.66 3.86
C GLY A 904 -32.80 -49.07 3.08
N ASP A 905 -31.87 -49.70 3.79
CA ASP A 905 -30.51 -50.16 3.46
C ASP A 905 -30.20 -50.91 2.15
N SER A 906 -28.90 -50.81 1.81
CA SER A 906 -27.98 -51.79 1.21
C SER A 906 -27.85 -51.96 -0.32
N SER A 907 -26.57 -51.81 -0.74
CA SER A 907 -25.84 -52.38 -1.89
C SER A 907 -26.25 -52.09 -3.34
N ASP A 908 -25.19 -51.79 -4.10
CA ASP A 908 -24.96 -51.99 -5.54
C ASP A 908 -25.19 -50.86 -6.57
N THR A 909 -24.04 -50.44 -7.11
CA THR A 909 -23.72 -50.12 -8.52
C THR A 909 -23.99 -48.73 -9.11
N ALA A 910 -22.90 -47.95 -9.12
CA ALA A 910 -22.24 -47.31 -10.28
C ALA A 910 -23.07 -46.67 -11.42
N LYS A 911 -22.82 -45.37 -11.65
CA LYS A 911 -22.25 -44.85 -12.91
C LYS A 911 -21.68 -43.44 -12.71
N HIS A 912 -20.38 -43.39 -12.41
CA HIS A 912 -19.50 -42.28 -12.72
C HIS A 912 -18.78 -42.65 -14.01
N ASP A 913 -19.01 -41.92 -15.10
CA ASP A 913 -18.07 -41.83 -16.23
C ASP A 913 -17.24 -40.58 -15.93
N GLY A 914 -15.94 -40.63 -15.64
CA GLY A 914 -14.83 -41.21 -16.41
C GLY A 914 -14.00 -39.98 -16.85
N TYR A 915 -12.83 -39.68 -16.29
CA TYR A 915 -11.58 -40.39 -16.56
C TYR A 915 -10.69 -40.47 -15.31
N SER A 916 -10.28 -41.69 -14.97
CA SER A 916 -9.14 -42.00 -14.12
C SER A 916 -8.29 -43.01 -14.89
N LEU A 917 -7.00 -42.75 -15.03
CA LEU A 917 -6.03 -43.76 -15.43
C LEU A 917 -5.12 -44.01 -14.23
N VAL A 918 -5.32 -45.16 -13.57
CA VAL A 918 -4.36 -45.75 -12.64
C VAL A 918 -3.82 -47.03 -13.28
N ALA A 919 -2.50 -47.17 -13.16
CA ALA A 919 -1.71 -48.30 -13.60
C ALA A 919 -2.09 -49.62 -12.90
N ASN A 920 -2.11 -50.71 -13.68
CA ASN A 920 -1.25 -51.87 -13.44
C ASN A 920 -1.46 -52.90 -14.57
N SER A 921 -0.41 -53.15 -15.33
CA SER A 921 -0.17 -54.42 -16.02
C SER A 921 1.33 -54.67 -15.99
N GLU A 922 1.73 -55.73 -15.30
CA GLU A 922 3.01 -56.38 -15.53
C GLU A 922 2.97 -56.95 -16.95
N ASP A 923 3.62 -56.26 -17.88
CA ASP A 923 4.26 -56.86 -19.05
C ASP A 923 5.34 -55.90 -19.52
N GLY A 924 6.51 -56.45 -19.81
CA GLY A 924 7.70 -55.68 -20.15
C GLY A 924 7.55 -55.00 -21.49
N ASP A 925 7.40 -53.67 -21.47
CA ASP A 925 7.68 -52.84 -22.64
C ASP A 925 8.12 -51.43 -22.20
N SER A 926 9.09 -50.88 -22.92
CA SER A 926 9.86 -49.70 -22.51
C SER A 926 8.99 -48.48 -22.16
N LYS A 927 9.10 -47.96 -20.93
CA LYS A 927 8.42 -46.72 -20.52
C LYS A 927 8.93 -45.55 -21.38
N ASN A 928 8.04 -44.97 -22.20
CA ASN A 928 8.24 -43.70 -22.88
C ASN A 928 8.55 -42.61 -21.84
N VAL A 929 9.83 -42.27 -21.67
CA VAL A 929 10.27 -41.15 -20.82
C VAL A 929 9.82 -39.86 -21.52
N SER A 930 8.93 -39.08 -20.90
CA SER A 930 8.58 -37.77 -21.41
C SER A 930 9.82 -36.87 -21.39
N ARG A 931 10.09 -36.17 -22.51
CA ARG A 931 11.23 -35.26 -22.66
C ARG A 931 10.78 -33.90 -23.17
N ILE A 932 11.42 -32.83 -22.69
CA ILE A 932 11.23 -31.46 -23.20
C ILE A 932 11.91 -31.30 -24.57
N PHE A 933 13.10 -31.89 -24.72
CA PHE A 933 13.91 -31.83 -25.94
C PHE A 933 14.13 -33.25 -26.48
N ASN A 934 14.05 -33.40 -27.80
CA ASN A 934 14.33 -34.66 -28.50
C ASN A 934 15.73 -34.68 -29.12
N ASN A 935 16.39 -33.52 -29.24
CA ASN A 935 17.74 -33.37 -29.76
C ASN A 935 18.75 -34.12 -28.87
N PRO A 936 19.44 -35.16 -29.39
CA PRO A 936 20.41 -35.93 -28.62
C PRO A 936 21.68 -35.13 -28.28
N LYS A 937 21.95 -34.01 -28.97
CA LYS A 937 23.10 -33.10 -28.74
C LYS A 937 22.68 -31.79 -28.09
N ILE A 938 21.58 -31.78 -27.33
CA ILE A 938 21.05 -30.54 -26.75
C ILE A 938 22.02 -29.87 -25.78
N HIS A 939 22.86 -30.65 -25.07
CA HIS A 939 23.90 -30.12 -24.19
C HIS A 939 24.98 -29.36 -24.96
N ASP A 940 25.45 -29.93 -26.07
CA ASP A 940 26.40 -29.27 -26.98
C ASP A 940 25.80 -27.98 -27.54
N ALA A 941 24.50 -27.99 -27.88
CA ALA A 941 23.80 -26.79 -28.33
C ALA A 941 23.77 -25.71 -27.23
N PHE A 942 23.38 -26.04 -26.01
CA PHE A 942 23.33 -25.07 -24.91
C PHE A 942 24.68 -24.44 -24.60
N MET A 943 25.73 -25.25 -24.56
CA MET A 943 27.08 -24.80 -24.22
C MET A 943 27.85 -24.22 -25.41
N GLY A 944 27.38 -24.42 -26.64
CA GLY A 944 28.09 -23.99 -27.85
C GLY A 944 29.31 -24.85 -28.15
N LEU A 945 29.21 -26.17 -27.98
CA LEU A 945 30.28 -27.13 -28.20
C LEU A 945 30.09 -27.93 -29.50
N SER A 946 31.10 -28.69 -29.88
CA SER A 946 31.06 -29.60 -31.04
C SER A 946 30.65 -28.85 -32.32
N GLU A 947 29.56 -29.26 -32.97
CA GLU A 947 29.05 -28.64 -34.20
C GLU A 947 28.43 -27.24 -33.99
N TYR A 948 28.27 -26.80 -32.75
CA TYR A 948 27.78 -25.47 -32.39
C TYR A 948 28.90 -24.49 -32.02
N ALA A 949 30.16 -24.92 -32.03
CA ALA A 949 31.33 -24.11 -31.66
C ALA A 949 31.47 -22.84 -32.52
N ASP A 950 31.16 -22.94 -33.82
CA ASP A 950 31.22 -21.81 -34.76
C ASP A 950 30.04 -20.81 -34.58
N LEU A 951 29.04 -21.15 -33.75
CA LEU A 951 27.89 -20.29 -33.47
C LEU A 951 28.05 -19.46 -32.20
N VAL A 952 29.17 -19.60 -31.49
CA VAL A 952 29.49 -18.84 -30.28
C VAL A 952 30.79 -18.08 -30.46
N VAL A 953 31.00 -17.04 -29.65
CA VAL A 953 32.25 -16.29 -29.67
C VAL A 953 33.34 -17.14 -28.98
N PRO A 954 34.50 -17.42 -29.61
CA PRO A 954 35.48 -18.40 -29.10
C PRO A 954 36.02 -18.13 -27.69
N THR A 955 36.09 -16.87 -27.26
CA THR A 955 36.53 -16.45 -25.92
C THR A 955 35.36 -16.01 -25.02
N GLY A 956 34.13 -16.27 -25.46
CA GLY A 956 32.91 -15.89 -24.77
C GLY A 956 32.60 -16.76 -23.55
N LYS A 957 31.91 -16.17 -22.58
CA LYS A 957 31.40 -16.86 -21.37
C LYS A 957 29.98 -17.41 -21.55
N PHE A 958 29.31 -17.07 -22.65
CA PHE A 958 27.97 -17.56 -22.95
C PHE A 958 28.01 -18.54 -24.14
N GLY A 959 27.34 -19.68 -23.94
CA GLY A 959 26.95 -20.59 -25.01
C GLY A 959 25.74 -20.04 -25.77
N LEU A 960 24.85 -20.92 -26.25
CA LEU A 960 23.61 -20.50 -26.90
C LEU A 960 22.51 -20.28 -25.88
N GLY A 961 22.56 -19.14 -25.19
CA GLY A 961 21.51 -18.66 -24.30
C GLY A 961 21.73 -19.02 -22.83
N PHE A 962 22.78 -19.77 -22.50
CA PHE A 962 23.19 -20.11 -21.14
C PHE A 962 24.60 -19.61 -20.85
N ARG A 963 24.86 -19.22 -19.60
CA ARG A 963 26.22 -18.93 -19.13
C ARG A 963 26.92 -20.25 -18.87
N ASN A 964 28.11 -20.39 -19.42
CA ASN A 964 29.00 -21.51 -19.21
C ASN A 964 29.80 -21.28 -17.93
N PHE A 965 29.84 -22.27 -17.05
CA PHE A 965 30.61 -22.20 -15.82
C PHE A 965 31.84 -23.11 -15.90
N ASN A 966 33.03 -22.52 -15.86
CA ASN A 966 34.27 -23.26 -15.86
C ASN A 966 34.59 -23.79 -14.46
N THR A 967 35.15 -24.99 -14.40
CA THR A 967 35.79 -25.52 -13.20
C THR A 967 37.26 -25.09 -13.15
N ALA A 968 37.90 -25.17 -11.99
CA ALA A 968 39.33 -24.86 -11.85
C ALA A 968 40.25 -25.73 -12.73
N THR A 969 39.77 -26.89 -13.19
CA THR A 969 40.47 -27.79 -14.12
C THR A 969 40.23 -27.45 -15.59
N GLY A 970 39.41 -26.43 -15.89
CA GLY A 970 39.07 -26.01 -17.24
C GLY A 970 37.97 -26.83 -17.92
N ASN A 971 37.37 -27.81 -17.23
CA ASN A 971 36.28 -28.61 -17.80
C ASN A 971 34.98 -27.81 -17.78
N LEU A 972 34.28 -27.85 -18.91
CA LEU A 972 32.97 -27.20 -19.09
C LEU A 972 31.85 -28.23 -18.99
N THR A 973 31.34 -28.41 -17.77
CA THR A 973 30.30 -29.41 -17.44
C THR A 973 29.03 -28.76 -16.87
N SER A 974 29.12 -27.47 -16.55
CA SER A 974 28.10 -26.71 -15.83
C SER A 974 27.64 -25.50 -16.63
N PHE A 975 26.33 -25.25 -16.63
CA PHE A 975 25.75 -24.06 -17.25
C PHE A 975 24.49 -23.58 -16.51
N GLY A 976 24.15 -22.30 -16.66
CA GLY A 976 22.97 -21.72 -16.01
C GLY A 976 22.89 -20.21 -16.12
N HIS A 977 22.20 -19.58 -15.15
CA HIS A 977 22.10 -18.13 -15.03
C HIS A 977 22.06 -17.68 -13.57
N SER A 978 22.84 -16.64 -13.28
CA SER A 978 22.79 -15.89 -12.03
C SER A 978 22.33 -14.46 -12.28
N GLY A 979 21.65 -13.90 -11.30
CA GLY A 979 21.03 -12.59 -11.38
C GLY A 979 21.63 -11.60 -10.40
N VAL A 980 21.72 -10.33 -10.80
CA VAL A 980 22.16 -9.21 -9.94
C VAL A 980 21.33 -9.09 -8.65
N GLY A 981 20.15 -9.72 -8.58
CA GLY A 981 19.33 -9.86 -7.37
C GLY A 981 19.82 -10.88 -6.35
N GLY A 982 20.88 -11.65 -6.64
CA GLY A 982 21.41 -12.76 -5.82
C GLY A 982 20.74 -14.11 -6.08
N SER A 983 19.68 -14.15 -6.89
CA SER A 983 19.01 -15.41 -7.28
C SER A 983 19.76 -16.09 -8.42
N THR A 984 19.88 -17.41 -8.34
CA THR A 984 20.70 -18.21 -9.25
C THR A 984 20.04 -19.56 -9.52
N GLY A 985 20.18 -20.06 -10.74
CA GLY A 985 19.93 -21.47 -11.04
C GLY A 985 20.95 -22.00 -12.06
N PHE A 986 21.48 -23.19 -11.80
CA PHE A 986 22.39 -23.86 -12.72
C PHE A 986 22.34 -25.38 -12.54
N CYS A 987 22.93 -26.09 -13.50
CA CYS A 987 23.13 -27.53 -13.41
C CYS A 987 24.55 -27.94 -13.82
N ASP A 988 24.94 -29.14 -13.38
CA ASP A 988 26.13 -29.87 -13.83
C ASP A 988 25.68 -31.19 -14.48
N ILE A 989 26.12 -31.40 -15.72
CA ILE A 989 25.70 -32.53 -16.56
C ILE A 989 26.35 -33.82 -16.09
N GLU A 990 27.67 -33.83 -15.88
CA GLU A 990 28.43 -35.03 -15.51
C GLU A 990 27.98 -35.60 -14.17
N HIS A 991 27.63 -34.72 -13.23
CA HIS A 991 27.20 -35.10 -11.89
C HIS A 991 25.68 -35.19 -11.78
N ASN A 992 24.90 -35.01 -12.85
CA ASN A 992 23.43 -35.03 -12.82
C ASN A 992 22.86 -34.23 -11.62
N PHE A 993 23.32 -32.99 -11.51
CA PHE A 993 23.05 -32.11 -10.39
C PHE A 993 22.41 -30.81 -10.87
N SER A 994 21.44 -30.31 -10.12
CA SER A 994 20.96 -28.94 -10.30
C SER A 994 20.68 -28.29 -8.96
N ILE A 995 20.81 -26.97 -8.92
CA ILE A 995 20.48 -26.16 -7.75
C ILE A 995 19.86 -24.84 -8.19
N ALA A 996 18.85 -24.41 -7.44
CA ALA A 996 18.29 -23.08 -7.53
C ALA A 996 18.24 -22.43 -6.14
N ILE A 997 18.59 -21.16 -6.11
CA ILE A 997 18.57 -20.31 -4.93
C ILE A 997 17.80 -19.05 -5.32
N THR A 998 16.72 -18.75 -4.61
CA THR A 998 15.95 -17.52 -4.80
C THR A 998 15.99 -16.69 -3.53
N VAL A 999 16.23 -15.39 -3.67
CA VAL A 999 16.42 -14.45 -2.55
C VAL A 999 15.72 -13.13 -2.82
N ASN A 1000 15.26 -12.47 -1.76
CA ASN A 1000 14.62 -11.15 -1.84
C ASN A 1000 15.48 -10.03 -1.22
N LYS A 1001 16.72 -10.33 -0.81
CA LYS A 1001 17.72 -9.34 -0.45
C LYS A 1001 18.78 -9.32 -1.55
N MET A 1002 18.79 -8.24 -2.33
CA MET A 1002 19.75 -8.02 -3.39
C MET A 1002 21.15 -7.91 -2.76
N SER A 1003 22.02 -8.86 -3.10
CA SER A 1003 23.40 -8.94 -2.63
C SER A 1003 24.33 -9.34 -3.77
N LEU A 1004 25.63 -9.06 -3.65
CA LEU A 1004 26.66 -9.44 -4.64
C LEU A 1004 27.03 -10.94 -4.57
N GLY A 1005 26.04 -11.81 -4.42
CA GLY A 1005 26.21 -13.26 -4.45
C GLY A 1005 26.95 -13.86 -3.25
N GLY A 1006 27.25 -13.11 -2.19
CA GLY A 1006 27.99 -13.61 -1.02
C GLY A 1006 27.29 -14.78 -0.31
N VAL A 1007 25.97 -14.68 -0.14
CA VAL A 1007 25.11 -15.75 0.42
C VAL A 1007 25.07 -16.94 -0.53
N THR A 1008 24.70 -16.70 -1.80
CA THR A 1008 24.58 -17.71 -2.85
C THR A 1008 25.88 -18.51 -3.02
N ARG A 1009 27.02 -17.82 -3.04
CA ARG A 1009 28.35 -18.43 -3.08
C ARG A 1009 28.60 -19.37 -1.91
N SER A 1010 28.31 -18.93 -0.68
CA SER A 1010 28.53 -19.73 0.53
C SER A 1010 27.68 -21.01 0.52
N ILE A 1011 26.44 -20.90 0.03
CA ILE A 1011 25.53 -22.04 -0.14
C ILE A 1011 26.06 -23.01 -1.19
N VAL A 1012 26.43 -22.53 -2.38
CA VAL A 1012 26.95 -23.37 -3.47
C VAL A 1012 28.26 -24.05 -3.05
N GLN A 1013 29.16 -23.34 -2.36
CA GLN A 1013 30.40 -23.90 -1.81
C GLN A 1013 30.13 -25.07 -0.86
N LEU A 1014 29.21 -24.90 0.09
CA LEU A 1014 28.82 -25.96 1.02
C LEU A 1014 28.24 -27.15 0.27
N VAL A 1015 27.25 -26.93 -0.61
CA VAL A 1015 26.54 -28.02 -1.31
C VAL A 1015 27.50 -28.80 -2.22
N CYS A 1016 28.31 -28.11 -3.03
CA CYS A 1016 29.29 -28.76 -3.89
C CYS A 1016 30.33 -29.55 -3.09
N SER A 1017 30.82 -28.99 -1.97
CA SER A 1017 31.78 -29.68 -1.10
C SER A 1017 31.19 -30.94 -0.46
N GLU A 1018 29.95 -30.89 0.01
CA GLU A 1018 29.29 -32.03 0.66
C GLU A 1018 28.91 -33.14 -0.33
N LEU A 1019 28.70 -32.80 -1.60
CA LEU A 1019 28.34 -33.74 -2.66
C LEU A 1019 29.53 -34.19 -3.52
N ASN A 1020 30.74 -33.71 -3.23
CA ASN A 1020 31.96 -33.91 -4.05
C ASN A 1020 31.77 -33.52 -5.53
N ILE A 1021 31.09 -32.39 -5.77
CA ILE A 1021 30.89 -31.83 -7.10
C ILE A 1021 31.92 -30.71 -7.31
N PRO A 1022 32.59 -30.62 -8.48
CA PRO A 1022 33.49 -29.52 -8.79
C PRO A 1022 32.81 -28.16 -8.60
N LEU A 1023 33.43 -27.28 -7.81
CA LEU A 1023 32.91 -25.93 -7.61
C LEU A 1023 33.16 -25.09 -8.87
N PRO A 1024 32.13 -24.45 -9.45
CA PRO A 1024 32.36 -23.56 -10.56
C PRO A 1024 33.14 -22.30 -10.13
N GLU A 1025 34.06 -21.83 -10.97
CA GLU A 1025 35.03 -20.78 -10.66
C GLU A 1025 34.37 -19.46 -10.24
N ASP A 1026 33.22 -19.14 -10.84
CA ASP A 1026 32.38 -17.97 -10.50
C ASP A 1026 31.95 -17.97 -9.02
N PHE A 1027 31.92 -19.13 -8.36
CA PHE A 1027 31.62 -19.29 -6.93
C PHE A 1027 32.87 -19.51 -6.06
N SER A 1028 34.09 -19.42 -6.61
CA SER A 1028 35.34 -19.60 -5.86
C SER A 1028 35.77 -18.33 -5.09
N ARG A 1029 36.80 -18.44 -4.23
CA ARG A 1029 37.35 -17.30 -3.47
C ARG A 1029 38.06 -16.27 -4.36
N PHE A 1030 38.51 -16.67 -5.55
CA PHE A 1030 39.28 -15.88 -6.52
C PHE A 1030 38.48 -15.49 -7.77
N GLY A 1031 37.24 -15.97 -7.92
CA GLY A 1031 36.37 -15.56 -9.02
C GLY A 1031 36.16 -14.05 -8.96
N GLU A 1032 36.68 -13.33 -9.95
CA GLU A 1032 36.62 -11.87 -10.01
C GLU A 1032 35.17 -11.40 -9.87
N LYS A 1033 34.82 -10.95 -8.66
CA LYS A 1033 33.57 -10.24 -8.30
C LYS A 1033 32.27 -11.07 -8.24
N GLY A 1034 32.36 -12.40 -8.10
CA GLY A 1034 31.17 -13.28 -7.95
C GLY A 1034 30.32 -13.41 -9.23
N PRO A 1035 29.35 -14.33 -9.28
CA PRO A 1035 28.59 -14.65 -10.50
C PRO A 1035 27.71 -13.49 -10.98
N ASP A 1036 27.39 -12.55 -10.07
CA ASP A 1036 26.39 -11.49 -10.25
C ASP A 1036 26.99 -10.18 -10.76
N MET A 1037 28.33 -10.04 -10.79
CA MET A 1037 29.01 -8.77 -11.01
C MET A 1037 29.97 -8.80 -12.20
N GLN A 1038 29.46 -9.13 -13.39
CA GLN A 1038 30.19 -8.92 -14.65
C GLN A 1038 29.36 -8.09 -15.63
N LEU A 1039 29.30 -6.79 -15.36
CA LEU A 1039 28.87 -5.76 -16.31
C LEU A 1039 30.11 -5.27 -17.05
N ASN A 1040 30.45 -5.87 -18.20
CA ASN A 1040 31.52 -5.42 -19.11
C ASN A 1040 32.73 -4.78 -18.39
N LEU A 1041 33.32 -5.51 -17.44
CA LEU A 1041 34.48 -5.08 -16.64
C LEU A 1041 35.83 -5.46 -17.28
N ALA A 1042 35.81 -5.99 -18.50
CA ALA A 1042 37.01 -6.37 -19.22
C ALA A 1042 36.92 -5.85 -20.66
N GLN A 1043 37.43 -4.63 -20.86
CA GLN A 1043 38.25 -4.25 -22.00
C GLN A 1043 39.15 -3.09 -21.59
#